data_AF-A0A077DG05-F1
#
_entry.id   AF-A0A077DG05-F1
#
_cell.length_a   1.000
_cell.length_b   1.000
_cell.length_c   1.000
_cell.angle_alpha   90.00
_cell.angle_beta   90.00
_cell.angle_gamma   90.00
#
_symmetry.space_group_name_H-M   'P 1'
#
loop_
_entity.id
_entity.type
_entity.pdbx_description
1 polymer ?
#
loop_
_entity_poly.entity_id
_entity_poly.type
_entity_poly.pdbx_seq_one_letter_code
_entity_poly.pdbx_strand_id
1 'polypeptide(L)'
;MPKIPTYDNYQVTPNTVSTPELRASRFVSTDTQASDQARAVGKDLMEMSLKWRNVADQVRVDEVTTALKEYELTRTYDKDVGFNNIRGADALYRQSEKSLSQEYSDDYQAEVERLANTLGNERQKALFLDYAQKQRVAFEGRIMAHESSEFNTYSQSIVEGKQATAMRELALSYYDPQARAQALETIERQVVWQAQLQGKSAEWVNAQNRELMTKAHKVVLSSALNEGDLAFASNYLNRYADQMSATDLLDMREKIEQGIDIEASNYAVGQAFDTFKTRINPNGFEQVWSALIMQESAGKQFDDQGNPLRSKAGAVGIAQVMEATGEATAKKYGIKWDKERFENDAEYNAHLGQLFLKEQLTTFKGDVVMALAAYNAGPGSEKSGKGVRGAIARATQAGEPENWLSYTPKETQNYVASILKNVNKQKKRTYELGEMPSLEEFKAVAHDLAGSTRYPKRQAIVDNLVQKQYRVYQQERKDEEEKRMKAVYQSVEEYGSFANLPAEVVNLIPPGRRDEIIRYSDALNKGVTESDAETYLKLTDDAYLKSVSESEFLGLKAKLADSDWKYFAKRRKEGEGPSRSPDKLDHSAIQATLTNRLQSLGINTSSSPKNSDLETVARITRIVNERVMAEQIRQNKQLSEREIISVINNVFGQQFVFRHTGGRLSKKRITEFDSVGDIPERHRKVIEKHFKDKGIAYSDEDVINAYLNMGFELEQ
;
A
#
# COMPACT_ATOMS: atom_id res chain seq x y z
N MET A 1 -49.82 31.22 6.06
CA MET A 1 -51.24 31.57 5.77
C MET A 1 -51.61 30.97 4.42
N PRO A 2 -52.77 30.31 4.28
CA PRO A 2 -54.03 31.02 4.05
C PRO A 2 -55.20 30.55 4.93
N LYS A 3 -56.37 31.16 4.70
CA LYS A 3 -57.48 31.48 5.61
C LYS A 3 -58.54 30.39 5.80
N ILE A 4 -59.28 30.58 6.90
CA ILE A 4 -60.53 29.99 7.39
C ILE A 4 -61.64 29.89 6.31
N PRO A 5 -62.61 28.96 6.47
CA PRO A 5 -64.02 29.36 6.56
C PRO A 5 -64.72 28.85 7.83
N THR A 6 -65.41 29.78 8.48
CA THR A 6 -66.34 29.61 9.60
C THR A 6 -67.67 29.07 9.09
N TYR A 7 -68.33 28.23 9.88
CA TYR A 7 -69.79 28.12 9.87
C TYR A 7 -70.32 28.37 11.27
N ASP A 8 -70.87 29.57 11.46
CA ASP A 8 -71.83 29.87 12.50
C ASP A 8 -73.23 29.39 12.08
N ASN A 9 -74.05 29.12 13.09
CA ASN A 9 -75.50 28.95 13.11
C ASN A 9 -76.07 27.52 13.06
N TYR A 10 -76.32 26.98 14.26
CA TYR A 10 -77.68 26.61 14.63
C TYR A 10 -78.00 27.15 16.04
N GLN A 11 -78.59 28.36 16.09
CA GLN A 11 -79.49 28.68 17.19
C GLN A 11 -80.80 27.94 16.93
N VAL A 12 -81.12 26.98 17.80
CA VAL A 12 -82.50 26.55 18.00
C VAL A 12 -82.85 26.88 19.44
N THR A 13 -83.66 27.92 19.56
CA THR A 13 -84.42 28.28 20.75
C THR A 13 -85.10 27.05 21.34
N PRO A 14 -85.20 26.91 22.68
CA PRO A 14 -86.07 25.89 23.26
C PRO A 14 -87.50 26.24 22.85
N ASN A 15 -88.04 25.51 21.87
CA ASN A 15 -89.46 25.51 21.61
C ASN A 15 -90.09 24.86 22.84
N THR A 16 -90.69 25.69 23.70
CA THR A 16 -91.55 25.24 24.79
C THR A 16 -92.71 24.47 24.15
N VAL A 17 -92.59 23.15 24.09
CA VAL A 17 -93.75 22.30 23.80
C VAL A 17 -94.63 22.38 25.02
N SER A 18 -95.76 23.06 24.82
CA SER A 18 -96.84 23.25 25.78
C SER A 18 -97.21 21.92 26.42
N THR A 19 -97.14 21.84 27.74
CA THR A 19 -97.86 20.83 28.52
C THR A 19 -99.33 20.87 28.10
N PRO A 20 -99.97 19.74 27.73
CA PRO A 20 -101.42 19.71 27.69
C PRO A 20 -101.91 19.81 29.13
N GLU A 21 -102.43 20.97 29.51
CA GLU A 21 -103.31 21.05 30.68
C GLU A 21 -104.54 20.19 30.41
N LEU A 22 -104.57 18.97 30.95
CA LEU A 22 -105.80 18.21 31.09
C LEU A 22 -106.63 18.87 32.20
N ARG A 23 -107.46 19.84 31.80
CA ARG A 23 -108.61 20.26 32.61
C ARG A 23 -109.52 19.05 32.83
N ALA A 24 -109.57 18.55 34.06
CA ALA A 24 -110.54 17.56 34.48
C ALA A 24 -111.94 18.19 34.50
N SER A 25 -112.67 18.10 33.39
CA SER A 25 -114.12 18.30 33.37
C SER A 25 -114.77 17.14 34.11
N ARG A 26 -115.44 17.45 35.23
CA ARG A 26 -116.25 16.49 35.99
C ARG A 26 -117.30 15.88 35.07
N PHE A 27 -117.18 14.58 34.80
CA PHE A 27 -118.31 13.74 34.40
C PHE A 27 -118.61 12.78 35.55
N VAL A 28 -119.77 13.00 36.16
CA VAL A 28 -120.42 12.03 37.04
C VAL A 28 -121.30 11.18 36.14
N SER A 29 -120.97 9.90 35.96
CA SER A 29 -121.96 8.87 35.69
C SER A 29 -121.52 7.56 36.34
N THR A 30 -122.46 6.95 37.05
CA THR A 30 -122.34 5.71 37.79
C THR A 30 -122.40 4.53 36.82
N ASP A 31 -121.24 4.01 36.41
CA ASP A 31 -121.14 2.68 35.79
C ASP A 31 -119.75 2.07 36.08
N THR A 32 -119.71 0.97 36.83
CA THR A 32 -118.47 0.37 37.37
C THR A 32 -117.55 -0.20 36.29
N GLN A 33 -118.06 -0.59 35.12
CA GLN A 33 -117.25 -1.15 34.01
C GLN A 33 -116.40 -0.13 33.25
N ALA A 34 -116.83 1.13 33.13
CA ALA A 34 -116.05 2.18 32.46
C ALA A 34 -114.82 2.63 33.29
N SER A 35 -114.89 2.47 34.62
CA SER A 35 -113.79 2.84 35.54
C SER A 35 -112.60 1.87 35.48
N ASP A 36 -112.85 0.59 35.21
CA ASP A 36 -111.81 -0.45 35.11
C ASP A 36 -111.10 -0.41 33.76
N GLN A 37 -111.82 -0.10 32.66
CA GLN A 37 -111.20 0.15 31.34
C GLN A 37 -110.31 1.40 31.34
N ALA A 38 -110.74 2.50 31.98
CA ALA A 38 -109.92 3.70 32.10
C ALA A 38 -108.65 3.49 32.96
N ARG A 39 -108.73 2.64 34.00
CA ARG A 39 -107.57 2.24 34.81
C ARG A 39 -106.61 1.32 34.04
N ALA A 40 -107.12 0.40 33.22
CA ALA A 40 -106.30 -0.48 32.37
C ALA A 40 -105.54 0.33 31.31
N VAL A 41 -106.21 1.24 30.60
CA VAL A 41 -105.56 2.16 29.63
C VAL A 41 -104.55 3.09 30.31
N GLY A 42 -104.85 3.59 31.51
CA GLY A 42 -103.91 4.39 32.30
C GLY A 42 -102.66 3.61 32.73
N LYS A 43 -102.81 2.33 33.06
CA LYS A 43 -101.69 1.44 33.38
C LYS A 43 -100.84 1.12 32.15
N ASP A 44 -101.47 0.81 31.01
CA ASP A 44 -100.77 0.54 29.75
C ASP A 44 -100.01 1.78 29.23
N LEU A 45 -100.61 2.98 29.34
CA LEU A 45 -99.94 4.24 29.00
C LEU A 45 -98.77 4.55 29.95
N MET A 46 -98.89 4.22 31.23
CA MET A 46 -97.81 4.38 32.21
C MET A 46 -96.65 3.41 31.94
N GLU A 47 -96.95 2.14 31.65
CA GLU A 47 -95.95 1.14 31.24
C GLU A 47 -95.29 1.53 29.91
N MET A 48 -96.05 2.03 28.95
CA MET A 48 -95.54 2.52 27.67
C MET A 48 -94.68 3.78 27.85
N SER A 49 -95.08 4.72 28.71
CA SER A 49 -94.28 5.91 29.06
C SER A 49 -92.96 5.53 29.74
N LEU A 50 -92.97 4.55 30.65
CA LEU A 50 -91.76 4.03 31.27
C LEU A 50 -90.83 3.35 30.25
N LYS A 51 -91.40 2.57 29.30
CA LYS A 51 -90.63 1.99 28.18
C LYS A 51 -90.02 3.07 27.30
N TRP A 52 -90.77 4.10 26.89
CA TRP A 52 -90.25 5.20 26.08
C TRP A 52 -89.17 6.01 26.79
N ARG A 53 -89.31 6.25 28.11
CA ARG A 53 -88.25 6.87 28.93
C ARG A 53 -86.99 6.00 28.97
N ASN A 54 -87.14 4.69 29.19
CA ASN A 54 -86.00 3.77 29.19
C ASN A 54 -85.30 3.72 27.82
N VAL A 55 -86.05 3.75 26.71
CA VAL A 55 -85.48 3.81 25.36
C VAL A 55 -84.77 5.14 25.11
N ALA A 56 -85.35 6.27 25.51
CA ALA A 56 -84.72 7.58 25.38
C ALA A 56 -83.45 7.71 26.23
N ASP A 57 -83.45 7.17 27.46
CA ASP A 57 -82.27 7.08 28.31
C ASP A 57 -81.18 6.21 27.67
N GLN A 58 -81.54 5.06 27.10
CA GLN A 58 -80.60 4.17 26.45
C GLN A 58 -79.95 4.81 25.22
N VAL A 59 -80.72 5.46 24.34
CA VAL A 59 -80.18 6.14 23.15
C VAL A 59 -79.15 7.21 23.53
N ARG A 60 -79.40 7.96 24.61
CA ARG A 60 -78.46 8.97 25.10
C ARG A 60 -77.20 8.35 25.69
N VAL A 61 -77.31 7.21 26.37
CA VAL A 61 -76.15 6.43 26.85
C VAL A 61 -75.37 5.85 25.66
N ASP A 62 -76.04 5.36 24.62
CA ASP A 62 -75.41 4.81 23.41
C ASP A 62 -74.57 5.88 22.66
N GLU A 63 -75.04 7.14 22.61
CA GLU A 63 -74.27 8.26 22.06
C GLU A 63 -72.94 8.46 22.79
N VAL A 64 -72.96 8.57 24.14
CA VAL A 64 -71.73 8.83 24.91
C VAL A 64 -70.81 7.63 24.97
N THR A 65 -71.34 6.41 24.95
CA THR A 65 -70.52 5.19 24.87
C THR A 65 -69.85 5.05 23.50
N THR A 66 -70.52 5.45 22.42
CA THR A 66 -69.92 5.54 21.07
C THR A 66 -68.79 6.57 21.04
N ALA A 67 -69.02 7.76 21.61
CA ALA A 67 -67.99 8.80 21.69
C ALA A 67 -66.76 8.35 22.50
N LEU A 68 -66.97 7.69 23.64
CA LEU A 68 -65.88 7.10 24.43
C LEU A 68 -65.11 6.03 23.63
N LYS A 69 -65.81 5.26 22.79
CA LYS A 69 -65.17 4.24 21.95
C LYS A 69 -64.29 4.85 20.86
N GLU A 70 -64.75 5.92 20.21
CA GLU A 70 -63.95 6.67 19.23
C GLU A 70 -62.71 7.30 19.89
N TYR A 71 -62.85 7.81 21.11
CA TYR A 71 -61.72 8.28 21.91
C TYR A 71 -60.70 7.16 22.14
N GLU A 72 -61.13 5.96 22.57
CA GLU A 72 -60.23 4.81 22.73
C GLU A 72 -59.51 4.44 21.43
N LEU A 73 -60.23 4.41 20.30
CA LEU A 73 -59.64 4.08 19.00
C LEU A 73 -58.57 5.10 18.61
N THR A 74 -58.86 6.39 18.79
CA THR A 74 -57.92 7.49 18.56
C THR A 74 -56.69 7.33 19.45
N ARG A 75 -56.89 7.14 20.76
CA ARG A 75 -55.79 6.95 21.71
C ARG A 75 -55.05 5.63 21.57
N THR A 76 -55.57 4.68 20.80
CA THR A 76 -54.89 3.43 20.47
C THR A 76 -54.08 3.54 19.18
N TYR A 77 -54.67 4.11 18.12
CA TYR A 77 -54.15 3.95 16.75
C TYR A 77 -53.74 5.24 16.05
N ASP A 78 -54.17 6.41 16.53
CA ASP A 78 -53.84 7.67 15.87
C ASP A 78 -52.33 7.89 15.83
N LYS A 79 -51.84 8.44 14.71
CA LYS A 79 -50.41 8.64 14.46
C LYS A 79 -49.73 9.58 15.45
N ASP A 80 -50.45 10.56 15.99
CA ASP A 80 -49.91 11.62 16.83
C ASP A 80 -50.20 11.34 18.32
N VAL A 81 -51.37 10.78 18.63
CA VAL A 81 -51.83 10.62 20.03
C VAL A 81 -52.06 9.16 20.47
N GLY A 82 -51.87 8.20 19.56
CA GLY A 82 -52.08 6.78 19.80
C GLY A 82 -50.89 6.08 20.48
N PHE A 83 -51.14 5.33 21.55
CA PHE A 83 -50.06 4.68 22.31
C PHE A 83 -49.29 3.64 21.50
N ASN A 84 -49.89 3.00 20.49
CA ASN A 84 -49.21 2.03 19.61
C ASN A 84 -48.03 2.61 18.82
N ASN A 85 -47.94 3.95 18.72
CA ASN A 85 -46.87 4.65 18.00
C ASN A 85 -45.72 5.07 18.92
N ILE A 86 -45.86 4.92 20.23
CA ILE A 86 -44.81 5.22 21.21
C ILE A 86 -43.96 3.96 21.40
N ARG A 87 -42.65 4.03 21.10
CA ARG A 87 -41.78 2.85 20.99
C ARG A 87 -40.53 2.96 21.87
N GLY A 88 -39.95 1.81 22.23
CA GLY A 88 -38.69 1.70 22.92
C GLY A 88 -38.63 2.48 24.23
N ALA A 89 -37.58 3.28 24.41
CA ALA A 89 -37.38 4.09 25.62
C ALA A 89 -38.52 5.07 25.90
N ASP A 90 -39.15 5.64 24.86
CA ASP A 90 -40.21 6.65 25.03
C ASP A 90 -41.52 6.07 25.58
N ALA A 91 -41.71 4.75 25.48
CA ALA A 91 -42.83 4.03 26.08
C ALA A 91 -42.60 3.74 27.57
N LEU A 92 -41.34 3.68 28.01
CA LEU A 92 -40.95 3.26 29.37
C LEU A 92 -40.57 4.45 30.26
N TYR A 93 -39.93 5.46 29.68
CA TYR A 93 -39.40 6.63 30.36
C TYR A 93 -40.15 7.87 29.89
N ARG A 94 -41.39 8.04 30.39
CA ARG A 94 -42.24 9.18 30.04
C ARG A 94 -41.70 10.47 30.66
N GLN A 95 -41.85 11.58 29.94
CA GLN A 95 -41.54 12.93 30.46
C GLN A 95 -42.42 13.32 31.66
N SER A 96 -43.62 12.74 31.75
CA SER A 96 -44.56 12.93 32.85
C SER A 96 -44.14 12.23 34.15
N GLU A 97 -43.08 11.41 34.11
CA GLU A 97 -42.64 10.50 35.19
C GLU A 97 -43.68 9.43 35.59
N LYS A 98 -44.80 9.36 34.87
CA LYS A 98 -45.84 8.33 35.02
C LYS A 98 -45.58 7.18 34.05
N SER A 99 -46.09 5.99 34.35
CA SER A 99 -46.12 4.90 33.36
C SER A 99 -47.00 5.29 32.18
N LEU A 100 -46.76 4.66 31.01
CA LEU A 100 -47.59 4.90 29.84
C LEU A 100 -49.05 4.55 30.13
N SER A 101 -49.28 3.45 30.84
CA SER A 101 -50.61 3.06 31.31
C SER A 101 -51.25 4.16 32.16
N GLN A 102 -50.52 4.72 33.13
CA GLN A 102 -51.09 5.72 34.04
C GLN A 102 -51.42 7.04 33.35
N GLU A 103 -50.55 7.52 32.45
CA GLU A 103 -50.80 8.73 31.66
C GLU A 103 -52.09 8.61 30.85
N TYR A 104 -52.25 7.51 30.10
CA TYR A 104 -53.44 7.28 29.30
C TYR A 104 -54.69 6.94 30.14
N SER A 105 -54.52 6.39 31.35
CA SER A 105 -55.63 6.14 32.28
C SER A 105 -56.18 7.44 32.87
N ASP A 106 -55.30 8.36 33.23
CA ASP A 106 -55.67 9.69 33.73
C ASP A 106 -56.46 10.45 32.64
N ASP A 107 -55.98 10.40 31.39
CA ASP A 107 -56.67 11.02 30.26
C ASP A 107 -58.02 10.37 29.94
N TYR A 108 -58.10 9.03 30.07
CA TYR A 108 -59.35 8.29 29.92
C TYR A 108 -60.37 8.71 30.98
N GLN A 109 -59.94 8.82 32.24
CA GLN A 109 -60.81 9.21 33.35
C GLN A 109 -61.35 10.64 33.16
N ALA A 110 -60.49 11.57 32.74
CA ALA A 110 -60.91 12.94 32.39
C ALA A 110 -61.97 12.96 31.27
N GLU A 111 -61.82 12.10 30.25
CA GLU A 111 -62.80 11.99 29.16
C GLU A 111 -64.13 11.38 29.62
N VAL A 112 -64.08 10.36 30.49
CA VAL A 112 -65.29 9.78 31.12
C VAL A 112 -66.05 10.83 31.92
N GLU A 113 -65.35 11.64 32.73
CA GLU A 113 -65.97 12.72 33.50
C GLU A 113 -66.62 13.78 32.58
N ARG A 114 -65.91 14.15 31.49
CA ARG A 114 -66.42 15.09 30.49
C ARG A 114 -67.71 14.58 29.85
N LEU A 115 -67.75 13.32 29.43
CA LEU A 115 -68.92 12.69 28.80
C LEU A 115 -70.08 12.49 29.80
N ALA A 116 -69.78 12.05 31.03
CA ALA A 116 -70.78 11.85 32.07
C ALA A 116 -71.54 13.14 32.42
N ASN A 117 -70.85 14.30 32.38
CA ASN A 117 -71.45 15.60 32.63
C ASN A 117 -72.42 16.07 31.52
N THR A 118 -72.49 15.37 30.38
CA THR A 118 -73.44 15.66 29.29
C THR A 118 -74.76 14.89 29.39
N LEU A 119 -74.90 14.02 30.39
CA LEU A 119 -76.09 13.18 30.61
C LEU A 119 -77.11 13.91 31.48
N GLY A 120 -78.40 13.73 31.17
CA GLY A 120 -79.48 14.56 31.71
C GLY A 120 -80.11 14.04 33.01
N ASN A 121 -79.77 12.82 33.44
CA ASN A 121 -80.26 12.24 34.68
C ASN A 121 -79.32 11.18 35.28
N GLU A 122 -79.54 10.85 36.56
CA GLU A 122 -78.70 9.91 37.33
C GLU A 122 -78.71 8.48 36.78
N ARG A 123 -79.82 8.04 36.18
CA ARG A 123 -79.92 6.69 35.61
C ARG A 123 -79.02 6.53 34.39
N GLN A 124 -79.05 7.51 33.47
CA GLN A 124 -78.15 7.56 32.32
C GLN A 124 -76.69 7.56 32.78
N LYS A 125 -76.37 8.40 33.77
CA LYS A 125 -75.01 8.52 34.33
C LYS A 125 -74.53 7.20 34.94
N ALA A 126 -75.37 6.51 35.72
CA ALA A 126 -75.01 5.23 36.32
C ALA A 126 -74.74 4.14 35.26
N LEU A 127 -75.57 4.06 34.21
CA LEU A 127 -75.39 3.10 33.11
C LEU A 127 -74.10 3.38 32.33
N PHE A 128 -73.81 4.64 32.04
CA PHE A 128 -72.58 5.04 31.35
C PHE A 128 -71.33 4.76 32.20
N LEU A 129 -71.34 5.10 33.49
CA LEU A 129 -70.20 4.88 34.37
C LEU A 129 -69.87 3.38 34.54
N ASP A 130 -70.89 2.50 34.62
CA ASP A 130 -70.67 1.05 34.63
C ASP A 130 -70.01 0.55 33.32
N TYR A 131 -70.47 1.06 32.16
CA TYR A 131 -69.84 0.76 30.87
C TYR A 131 -68.39 1.26 30.81
N ALA A 132 -68.16 2.53 31.16
CA ALA A 132 -66.85 3.17 31.11
C ALA A 132 -65.83 2.46 32.01
N GLN A 133 -66.23 2.04 33.22
CA GLN A 133 -65.35 1.31 34.11
C GLN A 133 -64.91 -0.04 33.54
N LYS A 134 -65.83 -0.78 32.89
CA LYS A 134 -65.51 -2.05 32.22
C LYS A 134 -64.56 -1.85 31.04
N GLN A 135 -64.79 -0.81 30.24
CA GLN A 135 -63.94 -0.48 29.11
C GLN A 135 -62.55 0.01 29.53
N ARG A 136 -62.45 0.79 30.63
CA ARG A 136 -61.19 1.27 31.19
C ARG A 136 -60.22 0.12 31.45
N VAL A 137 -60.69 -0.95 32.11
CA VAL A 137 -59.86 -2.13 32.41
C VAL A 137 -59.31 -2.76 31.11
N ALA A 138 -60.15 -2.86 30.07
CA ALA A 138 -59.72 -3.40 28.77
C ALA A 138 -58.74 -2.47 28.04
N PHE A 139 -58.91 -1.15 28.17
CA PHE A 139 -58.02 -0.15 27.58
C PHE A 139 -56.65 -0.12 28.28
N GLU A 140 -56.63 -0.05 29.61
CA GLU A 140 -55.44 -0.18 30.46
C GLU A 140 -54.67 -1.46 30.13
N GLY A 141 -55.36 -2.61 30.03
CA GLY A 141 -54.74 -3.88 29.68
C GLY A 141 -54.02 -3.88 28.32
N ARG A 142 -54.56 -3.16 27.31
CA ARG A 142 -53.89 -3.02 26.00
C ARG A 142 -52.64 -2.15 26.11
N ILE A 143 -52.68 -1.08 26.89
CA ILE A 143 -51.53 -0.19 27.08
C ILE A 143 -50.42 -0.91 27.84
N MET A 144 -50.75 -1.63 28.92
CA MET A 144 -49.77 -2.43 29.66
C MET A 144 -49.14 -3.54 28.81
N ALA A 145 -49.93 -4.19 27.94
CA ALA A 145 -49.40 -5.17 27.00
C ALA A 145 -48.41 -4.55 26.00
N HIS A 146 -48.72 -3.36 25.49
CA HIS A 146 -47.83 -2.59 24.62
C HIS A 146 -46.54 -2.17 25.36
N GLU A 147 -46.67 -1.56 26.54
CA GLU A 147 -45.55 -1.14 27.39
C GLU A 147 -44.62 -2.32 27.73
N SER A 148 -45.18 -3.50 28.03
CA SER A 148 -44.41 -4.74 28.24
C SER A 148 -43.68 -5.23 26.97
N SER A 149 -44.31 -5.14 25.80
CA SER A 149 -43.67 -5.47 24.53
C SER A 149 -42.50 -4.54 24.21
N GLU A 150 -42.67 -3.24 24.44
CA GLU A 150 -41.62 -2.24 24.24
C GLU A 150 -40.48 -2.41 25.26
N PHE A 151 -40.80 -2.76 26.52
CA PHE A 151 -39.80 -3.11 27.53
C PHE A 151 -38.89 -4.25 27.08
N ASN A 152 -39.48 -5.33 26.57
CA ASN A 152 -38.72 -6.48 26.08
C ASN A 152 -37.81 -6.10 24.90
N THR A 153 -38.34 -5.34 23.94
CA THR A 153 -37.60 -4.90 22.76
C THR A 153 -36.44 -3.97 23.12
N TYR A 154 -36.69 -2.97 23.97
CA TYR A 154 -35.67 -2.04 24.42
C TYR A 154 -34.59 -2.75 25.25
N SER A 155 -34.98 -3.61 26.19
CA SER A 155 -34.04 -4.38 27.02
C SER A 155 -33.13 -5.27 26.17
N GLN A 156 -33.65 -5.89 25.12
CA GLN A 156 -32.86 -6.67 24.17
C GLN A 156 -31.82 -5.79 23.44
N SER A 157 -32.21 -4.59 22.98
CA SER A 157 -31.27 -3.66 22.33
C SER A 157 -30.08 -3.28 23.23
N ILE A 158 -30.32 -3.14 24.54
CA ILE A 158 -29.27 -2.81 25.52
C ILE A 158 -28.30 -3.98 25.71
N VAL A 159 -28.82 -5.20 25.76
CA VAL A 159 -28.00 -6.43 25.82
C VAL A 159 -27.10 -6.54 24.59
N GLU A 160 -27.68 -6.38 23.40
CA GLU A 160 -26.95 -6.43 22.13
C GLU A 160 -25.86 -5.34 22.05
N GLY A 161 -26.17 -4.11 22.49
CA GLY A 161 -25.20 -3.01 22.57
C GLY A 161 -24.03 -3.29 23.52
N LYS A 162 -24.30 -3.91 24.68
CA LYS A 162 -23.25 -4.32 25.64
C LYS A 162 -22.37 -5.42 25.07
N GLN A 163 -22.96 -6.44 24.43
CA GLN A 163 -22.20 -7.50 23.76
C GLN A 163 -21.32 -6.94 22.64
N ALA A 164 -21.85 -6.05 21.80
CA ALA A 164 -21.08 -5.40 20.73
C ALA A 164 -19.92 -4.54 21.28
N THR A 165 -20.15 -3.83 22.38
CA THR A 165 -19.10 -3.04 23.05
C THR A 165 -17.99 -3.92 23.60
N ALA A 166 -18.34 -5.03 24.27
CA ALA A 166 -17.37 -5.99 24.76
C ALA A 166 -16.56 -6.65 23.62
N MET A 167 -17.19 -6.97 22.49
CA MET A 167 -16.48 -7.46 21.30
C MET A 167 -15.45 -6.45 20.78
N ARG A 168 -15.81 -5.15 20.76
CA ARG A 168 -14.91 -4.08 20.35
C ARG A 168 -13.73 -3.93 21.33
N GLU A 169 -13.99 -4.04 22.63
CA GLU A 169 -12.96 -4.00 23.66
C GLU A 169 -11.95 -5.16 23.49
N LEU A 170 -12.44 -6.37 23.20
CA LEU A 170 -11.58 -7.52 22.88
C LEU A 170 -10.68 -7.25 21.68
N ALA A 171 -11.20 -6.58 20.64
CA ALA A 171 -10.42 -6.26 19.45
C ALA A 171 -9.29 -5.26 19.75
N LEU A 172 -9.58 -4.24 20.56
CA LEU A 172 -8.68 -3.11 20.85
C LEU A 172 -7.65 -3.44 21.94
N SER A 173 -8.03 -4.24 22.92
CA SER A 173 -7.24 -4.55 24.11
C SER A 173 -6.88 -6.04 24.16
N TYR A 174 -6.67 -6.66 23.00
CA TYR A 174 -6.41 -8.10 22.91
C TYR A 174 -5.17 -8.54 23.68
N TYR A 175 -4.22 -7.65 24.00
CA TYR A 175 -3.01 -7.95 24.76
C TYR A 175 -3.20 -7.79 26.29
N ASP A 176 -4.20 -7.01 26.76
CA ASP A 176 -4.50 -6.82 28.19
C ASP A 176 -5.33 -7.98 28.78
N PRO A 177 -4.77 -8.82 29.67
CA PRO A 177 -5.48 -9.96 30.23
C PRO A 177 -6.71 -9.59 31.07
N GLN A 178 -6.67 -8.46 31.77
CA GLN A 178 -7.75 -8.05 32.66
C GLN A 178 -8.93 -7.52 31.84
N ALA A 179 -8.67 -6.63 30.88
CA ALA A 179 -9.70 -6.10 29.99
C ALA A 179 -10.36 -7.23 29.19
N ARG A 180 -9.57 -8.18 28.65
CA ARG A 180 -10.12 -9.36 27.97
C ARG A 180 -11.03 -10.20 28.86
N ALA A 181 -10.61 -10.50 30.07
CA ALA A 181 -11.39 -11.31 31.00
C ALA A 181 -12.74 -10.64 31.32
N GLN A 182 -12.73 -9.33 31.58
CA GLN A 182 -13.94 -8.55 31.85
C GLN A 182 -14.89 -8.49 30.65
N ALA A 183 -14.37 -8.35 29.43
CA ALA A 183 -15.17 -8.32 28.22
C ALA A 183 -15.80 -9.70 27.94
N LEU A 184 -15.05 -10.80 28.07
CA LEU A 184 -15.59 -12.17 27.94
C LEU A 184 -16.68 -12.45 28.98
N GLU A 185 -16.44 -12.10 30.24
CA GLU A 185 -17.43 -12.26 31.32
C GLU A 185 -18.69 -11.43 31.04
N THR A 186 -18.55 -10.23 30.48
CA THR A 186 -19.68 -9.37 30.11
C THR A 186 -20.55 -10.03 29.05
N ILE A 187 -19.95 -10.64 28.02
CA ILE A 187 -20.67 -11.38 26.97
C ILE A 187 -21.48 -12.52 27.60
N GLU A 188 -20.85 -13.35 28.42
CA GLU A 188 -21.50 -14.51 29.07
C GLU A 188 -22.67 -14.07 29.97
N ARG A 189 -22.46 -13.07 30.83
CA ARG A 189 -23.51 -12.53 31.71
C ARG A 189 -24.68 -11.95 30.92
N GLN A 190 -24.42 -11.29 29.79
CA GLN A 190 -25.47 -10.71 28.96
C GLN A 190 -26.38 -11.79 28.33
N VAL A 191 -25.83 -12.95 27.95
CA VAL A 191 -26.63 -14.07 27.42
C VAL A 191 -27.56 -14.65 28.50
N VAL A 192 -27.04 -14.83 29.73
CA VAL A 192 -27.85 -15.33 30.85
C VAL A 192 -28.98 -14.35 31.18
N TRP A 193 -28.67 -13.04 31.22
CA TRP A 193 -29.68 -12.01 31.44
C TRP A 193 -30.74 -11.99 30.34
N GLN A 194 -30.35 -12.14 29.07
CA GLN A 194 -31.29 -12.23 27.95
C GLN A 194 -32.21 -13.44 28.07
N ALA A 195 -31.67 -14.59 28.49
CA ALA A 195 -32.47 -15.79 28.70
C ALA A 195 -33.51 -15.60 29.81
N GLN A 196 -33.15 -14.92 30.90
CA GLN A 196 -34.07 -14.61 31.99
C GLN A 196 -35.20 -13.69 31.54
N LEU A 197 -34.88 -12.62 30.78
CA LEU A 197 -35.88 -11.69 30.26
C LEU A 197 -36.88 -12.35 29.32
N GLN A 198 -36.43 -13.30 28.51
CA GLN A 198 -37.23 -13.91 27.45
C GLN A 198 -37.77 -15.31 27.79
N GLY A 199 -37.51 -15.80 29.01
CA GLY A 199 -37.88 -17.15 29.44
C GLY A 199 -37.24 -18.27 28.59
N LYS A 200 -35.99 -18.09 28.15
CA LYS A 200 -35.26 -19.10 27.35
C LYS A 200 -34.74 -20.23 28.22
N SER A 201 -34.56 -21.41 27.61
CA SER A 201 -34.06 -22.60 28.30
C SER A 201 -32.54 -22.55 28.52
N ALA A 202 -32.03 -23.43 29.39
CA ALA A 202 -30.60 -23.57 29.63
C ALA A 202 -29.84 -24.05 28.37
N GLU A 203 -30.48 -24.88 27.54
CA GLU A 203 -29.93 -25.34 26.26
C GLU A 203 -29.73 -24.17 25.29
N TRP A 204 -30.67 -23.21 25.27
CA TRP A 204 -30.53 -21.99 24.48
C TRP A 204 -29.35 -21.14 24.97
N VAL A 205 -29.19 -20.98 26.29
CA VAL A 205 -28.05 -20.26 26.88
C VAL A 205 -26.72 -20.91 26.46
N ASN A 206 -26.62 -22.23 26.58
CA ASN A 206 -25.40 -22.96 26.20
C ASN A 206 -25.07 -22.81 24.71
N ALA A 207 -26.09 -22.88 23.84
CA ALA A 207 -25.91 -22.69 22.41
C ALA A 207 -25.45 -21.26 22.06
N GLN A 208 -26.10 -20.25 22.65
CA GLN A 208 -25.77 -18.84 22.41
C GLN A 208 -24.42 -18.45 23.00
N ASN A 209 -24.07 -18.92 24.20
CA ASN A 209 -22.74 -18.73 24.78
C ASN A 209 -21.68 -19.33 23.87
N ARG A 210 -21.86 -20.56 23.37
CA ARG A 210 -20.89 -21.17 22.45
C ARG A 210 -20.71 -20.33 21.18
N GLU A 211 -21.80 -19.84 20.61
CA GLU A 211 -21.76 -19.01 19.40
C GLU A 211 -21.02 -17.68 19.64
N LEU A 212 -21.39 -16.94 20.69
CA LEU A 212 -20.81 -15.64 20.99
C LEU A 212 -19.37 -15.77 21.49
N MET A 213 -19.04 -16.75 22.33
CA MET A 213 -17.67 -16.98 22.77
C MET A 213 -16.77 -17.38 21.61
N THR A 214 -17.26 -18.19 20.67
CA THR A 214 -16.52 -18.47 19.42
C THR A 214 -16.20 -17.18 18.68
N LYS A 215 -17.19 -16.29 18.48
CA LYS A 215 -17.00 -14.98 17.84
C LYS A 215 -15.99 -14.12 18.61
N ALA A 216 -16.08 -14.08 19.94
CA ALA A 216 -15.19 -13.32 20.82
C ALA A 216 -13.74 -13.79 20.72
N HIS A 217 -13.48 -15.09 20.79
CA HIS A 217 -12.14 -15.64 20.63
C HIS A 217 -11.59 -15.39 19.23
N LYS A 218 -12.41 -15.52 18.17
CA LYS A 218 -12.00 -15.16 16.81
C LYS A 218 -11.57 -13.70 16.69
N VAL A 219 -12.25 -12.77 17.37
CA VAL A 219 -11.85 -11.35 17.38
C VAL A 219 -10.46 -11.19 17.99
N VAL A 220 -10.22 -11.77 19.16
CA VAL A 220 -8.90 -11.73 19.82
C VAL A 220 -7.80 -12.34 18.95
N LEU A 221 -8.06 -13.51 18.37
CA LEU A 221 -7.12 -14.20 17.50
C LEU A 221 -6.84 -13.41 16.22
N SER A 222 -7.87 -12.84 15.61
CA SER A 222 -7.73 -12.02 14.40
C SER A 222 -6.94 -10.74 14.69
N SER A 223 -7.19 -10.09 15.83
CA SER A 223 -6.38 -8.93 16.26
C SER A 223 -4.91 -9.30 16.44
N ALA A 224 -4.62 -10.41 17.13
CA ALA A 224 -3.24 -10.88 17.30
C ALA A 224 -2.55 -11.23 15.97
N LEU A 225 -3.25 -11.93 15.07
CA LEU A 225 -2.75 -12.26 13.73
C LEU A 225 -2.45 -11.01 12.90
N ASN A 226 -3.31 -9.98 12.97
CA ASN A 226 -3.11 -8.73 12.23
C ASN A 226 -1.87 -7.95 12.71
N GLU A 227 -1.56 -8.03 14.01
CA GLU A 227 -0.35 -7.44 14.59
C GLU A 227 0.90 -8.34 14.43
N GLY A 228 0.76 -9.54 13.87
CA GLY A 228 1.83 -10.51 13.71
C GLY A 228 2.23 -11.24 15.00
N ASP A 229 1.42 -11.18 16.07
CA ASP A 229 1.70 -11.86 17.34
C ASP A 229 1.25 -13.34 17.29
N LEU A 230 1.98 -14.12 16.51
CA LEU A 230 1.70 -15.54 16.26
C LEU A 230 1.86 -16.41 17.53
N ALA A 231 2.79 -16.03 18.41
CA ALA A 231 3.03 -16.72 19.67
C ALA A 231 1.83 -16.54 20.62
N PHE A 232 1.32 -15.33 20.77
CA PHE A 232 0.09 -15.08 21.52
C PHE A 232 -1.09 -15.82 20.90
N ALA A 233 -1.28 -15.70 19.57
CA ALA A 233 -2.41 -16.33 18.89
C ALA A 233 -2.44 -17.84 19.09
N SER A 234 -1.28 -18.51 18.95
CA SER A 234 -1.13 -19.95 19.19
C SER A 234 -1.46 -20.35 20.64
N ASN A 235 -0.88 -19.66 21.61
CA ASN A 235 -1.12 -19.92 23.03
C ASN A 235 -2.58 -19.66 23.44
N TYR A 236 -3.16 -18.58 22.93
CA TYR A 236 -4.55 -18.21 23.17
C TYR A 236 -5.51 -19.23 22.57
N LEU A 237 -5.29 -19.66 21.31
CA LEU A 237 -6.11 -20.68 20.66
C LEU A 237 -6.07 -21.99 21.46
N ASN A 238 -4.89 -22.43 21.89
CA ASN A 238 -4.74 -23.65 22.68
C ASN A 238 -5.48 -23.57 24.02
N ARG A 239 -5.46 -22.39 24.67
CA ARG A 239 -6.14 -22.18 25.95
C ARG A 239 -7.66 -22.17 25.84
N TYR A 240 -8.20 -21.62 24.75
CA TYR A 240 -9.64 -21.38 24.59
C TYR A 240 -10.30 -22.27 23.51
N ALA A 241 -9.59 -23.29 23.02
CA ALA A 241 -10.07 -24.19 21.97
C ALA A 241 -11.42 -24.84 22.31
N ASP A 242 -11.63 -25.23 23.57
CA ASP A 242 -12.86 -25.89 24.03
C ASP A 242 -14.10 -24.97 24.01
N GLN A 243 -13.89 -23.65 23.94
CA GLN A 243 -14.96 -22.65 23.89
C GLN A 243 -15.33 -22.25 22.46
N MET A 244 -14.64 -22.80 21.45
CA MET A 244 -14.83 -22.48 20.05
C MET A 244 -15.58 -23.56 19.28
N SER A 245 -16.27 -23.17 18.21
CA SER A 245 -16.80 -24.12 17.24
C SER A 245 -15.65 -24.88 16.56
N ALA A 246 -15.88 -26.16 16.23
CA ALA A 246 -14.86 -26.99 15.58
C ALA A 246 -14.39 -26.40 14.24
N THR A 247 -15.32 -25.85 13.46
CA THR A 247 -15.02 -25.21 12.17
C THR A 247 -14.14 -23.98 12.33
N ASP A 248 -14.47 -23.10 13.28
CA ASP A 248 -13.70 -21.87 13.51
C ASP A 248 -12.36 -22.14 14.19
N LEU A 249 -12.27 -23.16 15.04
CA LEU A 249 -11.02 -23.64 15.62
C LEU A 249 -10.05 -24.10 14.53
N LEU A 250 -10.52 -24.88 13.56
CA LEU A 250 -9.69 -25.35 12.43
C LEU A 250 -9.27 -24.18 11.53
N ASP A 251 -10.18 -23.25 11.20
CA ASP A 251 -9.87 -22.05 10.42
C ASP A 251 -8.80 -21.18 11.10
N MET A 252 -8.93 -20.94 12.42
CA MET A 252 -7.93 -20.16 13.16
C MET A 252 -6.60 -20.89 13.29
N ARG A 253 -6.61 -22.22 13.50
CA ARG A 253 -5.39 -23.02 13.54
C ARG A 253 -4.64 -22.96 12.20
N GLU A 254 -5.34 -23.12 11.09
CA GLU A 254 -4.74 -23.03 9.76
C GLU A 254 -4.14 -21.64 9.51
N LYS A 255 -4.83 -20.56 9.89
CA LYS A 255 -4.30 -19.19 9.72
C LYS A 255 -3.05 -18.93 10.56
N ILE A 256 -3.02 -19.42 11.81
CA ILE A 256 -1.85 -19.31 12.67
C ILE A 256 -0.68 -20.11 12.08
N GLU A 257 -0.92 -21.35 11.65
CA GLU A 257 0.10 -22.21 11.02
C GLU A 257 0.66 -21.57 9.74
N GLN A 258 -0.21 -21.01 8.89
CA GLN A 258 0.22 -20.26 7.70
C GLN A 258 1.09 -19.05 8.07
N GLY A 259 0.72 -18.30 9.12
CA GLY A 259 1.53 -17.18 9.62
C GLY A 259 2.92 -17.63 10.06
N ILE A 260 3.01 -18.71 10.84
CA ILE A 260 4.27 -19.28 11.34
C ILE A 260 5.14 -19.77 10.17
N ASP A 261 4.52 -20.45 9.19
CA ASP A 261 5.21 -20.91 7.99
C ASP A 261 5.80 -19.75 7.19
N ILE A 262 5.06 -18.64 7.05
CA ILE A 262 5.53 -17.44 6.35
C ILE A 262 6.70 -16.81 7.10
N GLU A 263 6.61 -16.63 8.42
CA GLU A 263 7.67 -16.03 9.22
C GLU A 263 8.96 -16.87 9.17
N ALA A 264 8.86 -18.18 9.39
CA ALA A 264 9.99 -19.11 9.32
C ALA A 264 10.61 -19.13 7.92
N SER A 265 9.78 -19.09 6.86
CA SER A 265 10.26 -19.06 5.47
C SER A 265 10.96 -17.74 5.15
N ASN A 266 10.44 -16.60 5.59
CA ASN A 266 11.09 -15.30 5.42
C ASN A 266 12.47 -15.27 6.08
N TYR A 267 12.56 -15.76 7.32
CA TYR A 267 13.83 -15.86 8.03
C TYR A 267 14.83 -16.74 7.27
N ALA A 268 14.41 -17.95 6.88
CA ALA A 268 15.25 -18.89 6.15
C ALA A 268 15.73 -18.35 4.80
N VAL A 269 14.85 -17.68 4.05
CA VAL A 269 15.21 -17.04 2.77
C VAL A 269 16.19 -15.89 3.00
N GLY A 270 15.97 -15.04 4.01
CA GLY A 270 16.92 -13.99 4.38
C GLY A 270 18.32 -14.54 4.65
N GLN A 271 18.40 -15.56 5.52
CA GLN A 271 19.66 -16.24 5.85
C GLN A 271 20.33 -16.91 4.64
N ALA A 272 19.55 -17.50 3.73
CA ALA A 272 20.08 -18.04 2.48
C ALA A 272 20.72 -16.93 1.64
N PHE A 273 20.05 -15.79 1.49
CA PHE A 273 20.60 -14.65 0.75
C PHE A 273 21.84 -14.06 1.41
N ASP A 274 21.87 -13.93 2.73
CA ASP A 274 23.05 -13.46 3.45
C ASP A 274 24.23 -14.43 3.30
N THR A 275 23.96 -15.74 3.34
CA THR A 275 24.97 -16.78 3.08
C THR A 275 25.60 -16.65 1.69
N PHE A 276 24.81 -16.32 0.66
CA PHE A 276 25.36 -16.12 -0.68
C PHE A 276 25.96 -14.73 -0.91
N LYS A 277 25.37 -13.67 -0.33
CA LYS A 277 25.92 -12.31 -0.38
C LYS A 277 27.32 -12.26 0.24
N THR A 278 27.51 -12.92 1.38
CA THR A 278 28.82 -13.05 2.04
C THR A 278 29.83 -13.88 1.23
N ARG A 279 29.37 -14.80 0.36
CA ARG A 279 30.24 -15.54 -0.58
C ARG A 279 30.64 -14.72 -1.81
N ILE A 280 29.78 -13.81 -2.30
CA ILE A 280 29.91 -13.17 -3.63
C ILE A 280 30.51 -11.76 -3.59
N ASN A 281 30.16 -10.92 -2.61
CA ASN A 281 30.72 -9.56 -2.53
C ASN A 281 31.48 -9.35 -1.22
N PRO A 282 32.75 -9.74 -1.18
CA PRO A 282 33.57 -9.40 -0.05
C PRO A 282 33.80 -7.87 0.01
N ASN A 283 34.02 -7.09 -1.06
CA ASN A 283 34.66 -5.75 -0.98
C ASN A 283 33.95 -4.55 -0.31
N GLY A 284 32.84 -4.75 0.41
CA GLY A 284 32.16 -3.70 1.20
C GLY A 284 32.44 -3.77 2.70
N PHE A 285 31.85 -2.84 3.46
CA PHE A 285 31.73 -2.87 4.94
C PHE A 285 31.46 -4.29 5.48
N GLU A 286 30.72 -5.11 4.74
CA GLU A 286 30.41 -6.50 5.06
C GLU A 286 31.62 -7.44 5.16
N GLN A 287 32.73 -7.25 4.41
CA GLN A 287 33.96 -8.03 4.63
C GLN A 287 34.57 -7.74 5.99
N VAL A 288 34.71 -6.44 6.25
CA VAL A 288 35.34 -5.96 7.47
C VAL A 288 34.49 -6.42 8.65
N TRP A 289 33.17 -6.30 8.52
CA TRP A 289 32.21 -6.78 9.50
C TRP A 289 32.26 -8.29 9.69
N SER A 290 32.23 -9.09 8.62
CA SER A 290 32.29 -10.55 8.70
C SER A 290 33.61 -11.03 9.31
N ALA A 291 34.75 -10.49 8.89
CA ALA A 291 36.06 -10.83 9.44
C ALA A 291 36.18 -10.39 10.91
N LEU A 292 35.59 -9.26 11.28
CA LEU A 292 35.49 -8.79 12.65
C LEU A 292 34.65 -9.75 13.50
N ILE A 293 33.43 -10.10 13.09
CA ILE A 293 32.57 -11.03 13.84
C ILE A 293 33.24 -12.39 14.05
N MET A 294 33.93 -12.88 13.02
CA MET A 294 34.71 -14.11 13.14
C MET A 294 35.86 -13.98 14.16
N GLN A 295 36.50 -12.81 14.23
CA GLN A 295 37.56 -12.52 15.19
C GLN A 295 37.02 -12.31 16.62
N GLU A 296 35.85 -11.72 16.77
CA GLU A 296 35.23 -11.41 18.06
C GLU A 296 34.65 -12.65 18.74
N SER A 297 33.87 -13.44 18.02
CA SER A 297 33.04 -14.50 18.63
C SER A 297 33.00 -15.80 17.82
N ALA A 298 33.67 -15.84 16.67
CA ALA A 298 33.46 -16.88 15.65
C ALA A 298 31.98 -17.00 15.20
N GLY A 299 31.23 -15.88 15.25
CA GLY A 299 29.81 -15.83 14.88
C GLY A 299 28.84 -16.38 15.93
N LYS A 300 29.30 -16.59 17.17
CA LYS A 300 28.47 -17.15 18.24
C LYS A 300 27.86 -16.05 19.13
N GLN A 301 26.54 -16.10 19.30
CA GLN A 301 25.85 -15.30 20.33
C GLN A 301 25.97 -15.92 21.73
N PHE A 302 26.01 -17.25 21.81
CA PHE A 302 25.98 -18.00 23.06
C PHE A 302 27.24 -18.85 23.22
N ASP A 303 27.60 -19.13 24.48
CA ASP A 303 28.59 -20.15 24.82
C ASP A 303 28.05 -21.58 24.60
N ASP A 304 28.88 -22.59 24.82
CA ASP A 304 28.49 -23.99 24.58
C ASP A 304 27.43 -24.50 25.58
N GLN A 305 27.10 -23.69 26.60
CA GLN A 305 26.10 -23.94 27.64
C GLN A 305 24.80 -23.16 27.38
N GLY A 306 24.74 -22.36 26.32
CA GLY A 306 23.56 -21.57 25.95
C GLY A 306 23.44 -20.22 26.69
N ASN A 307 24.46 -19.78 27.44
CA ASN A 307 24.47 -18.45 28.03
C ASN A 307 24.99 -17.41 27.03
N PRO A 308 24.59 -16.13 27.12
CA PRO A 308 25.17 -15.07 26.31
C PRO A 308 26.71 -15.08 26.40
N LEU A 309 27.38 -15.10 25.25
CA LEU A 309 28.83 -15.16 25.18
C LEU A 309 29.43 -13.88 25.78
N ARG A 310 30.28 -14.00 26.80
CA ARG A 310 30.89 -12.85 27.48
C ARG A 310 32.42 -12.91 27.50
N SER A 311 33.06 -11.79 27.15
CA SER A 311 34.51 -11.64 27.34
C SER A 311 34.87 -11.39 28.81
N LYS A 312 36.15 -11.54 29.15
CA LYS A 312 36.67 -11.21 30.50
C LYS A 312 36.43 -9.75 30.89
N ALA A 313 36.33 -8.85 29.92
CA ALA A 313 36.07 -7.43 30.14
C ALA A 313 34.58 -7.09 30.21
N GLY A 314 33.68 -8.05 29.90
CA GLY A 314 32.23 -7.85 29.91
C GLY A 314 31.62 -7.49 28.55
N ALA A 315 32.34 -7.70 27.45
CA ALA A 315 31.77 -7.59 26.10
C ALA A 315 30.80 -8.74 25.85
N VAL A 316 29.70 -8.50 25.13
CA VAL A 316 28.57 -9.45 25.03
C VAL A 316 28.26 -9.82 23.59
N GLY A 317 27.97 -11.10 23.37
CA GLY A 317 27.27 -11.62 22.19
C GLY A 317 28.14 -11.71 20.93
N ILE A 318 27.46 -11.88 19.79
CA ILE A 318 28.06 -12.12 18.49
C ILE A 318 29.03 -11.02 18.06
N ALA A 319 28.77 -9.76 18.44
CA ALA A 319 29.61 -8.62 18.10
C ALA A 319 30.60 -8.22 19.20
N GLN A 320 30.56 -8.88 20.36
CA GLN A 320 31.39 -8.53 21.53
C GLN A 320 31.38 -7.02 21.83
N VAL A 321 30.18 -6.44 21.89
CA VAL A 321 30.00 -5.03 22.24
C VAL A 321 29.90 -4.90 23.76
N MET A 322 30.52 -3.86 24.34
CA MET A 322 30.35 -3.52 25.75
C MET A 322 28.94 -2.96 25.99
N GLU A 323 28.29 -3.32 27.11
CA GLU A 323 26.91 -2.87 27.41
C GLU A 323 26.75 -1.34 27.32
N ALA A 324 27.66 -0.58 27.95
CA ALA A 324 27.66 0.88 27.89
C ALA A 324 27.86 1.44 26.47
N THR A 325 28.64 0.75 25.63
CA THR A 325 28.80 1.12 24.22
C THR A 325 27.53 0.86 23.44
N GLY A 326 26.90 -0.31 23.64
CA GLY A 326 25.63 -0.66 23.02
C GLY A 326 24.52 0.34 23.35
N GLU A 327 24.39 0.72 24.62
CA GLU A 327 23.42 1.72 25.08
C GLU A 327 23.68 3.10 24.44
N ALA A 328 24.94 3.54 24.41
CA ALA A 328 25.32 4.81 23.79
C ALA A 328 25.06 4.83 22.28
N THR A 329 25.38 3.74 21.58
CA THR A 329 25.08 3.57 20.14
C THR A 329 23.58 3.55 19.89
N ALA A 330 22.80 2.79 20.67
CA ALA A 330 21.34 2.75 20.55
C ALA A 330 20.74 4.16 20.70
N LYS A 331 21.15 4.89 21.74
CA LYS A 331 20.72 6.27 21.98
C LYS A 331 21.07 7.21 20.82
N LYS A 332 22.29 7.12 20.29
CA LYS A 332 22.76 7.98 19.20
C LYS A 332 21.98 7.76 17.90
N TYR A 333 21.60 6.52 17.61
CA TYR A 333 20.91 6.15 16.38
C TYR A 333 19.37 6.05 16.55
N GLY A 334 18.83 6.47 17.70
CA GLY A 334 17.38 6.48 17.96
C GLY A 334 16.76 5.08 18.12
N ILE A 335 17.58 4.07 18.44
CA ILE A 335 17.13 2.70 18.70
C ILE A 335 16.75 2.59 20.18
N LYS A 336 15.59 2.01 20.47
CA LYS A 336 15.18 1.72 21.86
C LYS A 336 16.17 0.73 22.46
N TRP A 337 16.86 1.13 23.53
CA TRP A 337 17.74 0.23 24.30
C TRP A 337 16.92 -0.86 24.98
N ASP A 338 17.33 -2.11 24.79
CA ASP A 338 16.72 -3.29 25.38
C ASP A 338 17.84 -4.26 25.78
N LYS A 339 18.06 -4.40 27.09
CA LYS A 339 19.13 -5.24 27.63
C LYS A 339 18.90 -6.72 27.38
N GLU A 340 17.64 -7.17 27.45
CA GLU A 340 17.31 -8.59 27.26
C GLU A 340 17.59 -9.01 25.83
N ARG A 341 17.21 -8.17 24.86
CA ARG A 341 17.57 -8.36 23.45
C ARG A 341 19.06 -8.21 23.19
N PHE A 342 19.74 -7.25 23.81
CA PHE A 342 21.20 -7.11 23.68
C PHE A 342 21.97 -8.39 24.06
N GLU A 343 21.48 -9.11 25.07
CA GLU A 343 22.09 -10.33 25.57
C GLU A 343 21.64 -11.60 24.82
N ASN A 344 20.39 -11.65 24.34
CA ASN A 344 19.79 -12.90 23.84
C ASN A 344 19.33 -12.85 22.36
N ASP A 345 19.38 -11.69 21.71
CA ASP A 345 19.02 -11.51 20.30
C ASP A 345 20.31 -11.16 19.51
N ALA A 346 20.78 -12.14 18.74
CA ALA A 346 22.00 -12.02 17.94
C ALA A 346 21.90 -10.90 16.89
N GLU A 347 20.71 -10.65 16.32
CA GLU A 347 20.51 -9.61 15.32
C GLU A 347 20.58 -8.23 15.98
N TYR A 348 19.94 -8.05 17.13
CA TYR A 348 19.99 -6.80 17.88
C TYR A 348 21.44 -6.47 18.32
N ASN A 349 22.17 -7.47 18.83
CA ASN A 349 23.58 -7.31 19.21
C ASN A 349 24.49 -7.00 18.00
N ALA A 350 24.34 -7.75 16.90
CA ALA A 350 25.06 -7.53 15.67
C ALA A 350 24.78 -6.14 15.07
N HIS A 351 23.52 -5.71 15.06
CA HIS A 351 23.12 -4.42 14.52
C HIS A 351 23.76 -3.26 15.27
N LEU A 352 23.76 -3.30 16.60
CA LEU A 352 24.46 -2.30 17.42
C LEU A 352 25.97 -2.33 17.17
N GLY A 353 26.57 -3.51 17.01
CA GLY A 353 27.98 -3.62 16.64
C GLY A 353 28.29 -3.06 15.26
N GLN A 354 27.42 -3.25 14.26
CA GLN A 354 27.59 -2.66 12.93
C GLN A 354 27.54 -1.13 12.99
N LEU A 355 26.57 -0.58 13.73
CA LEU A 355 26.45 0.87 13.90
C LEU A 355 27.66 1.44 14.62
N PHE A 356 28.18 0.75 15.63
CA PHE A 356 29.40 1.15 16.32
C PHE A 356 30.63 1.14 15.38
N LEU A 357 30.77 0.12 14.52
CA LEU A 357 31.84 0.10 13.51
C LEU A 357 31.70 1.23 12.49
N LYS A 358 30.47 1.51 12.01
CA LYS A 358 30.17 2.65 11.12
C LYS A 358 30.52 3.99 11.77
N GLU A 359 30.28 4.12 13.07
CA GLU A 359 30.69 5.29 13.83
C GLU A 359 32.21 5.46 13.87
N GLN A 360 32.97 4.38 14.07
CA GLN A 360 34.43 4.45 14.04
C GLN A 360 34.95 4.82 12.65
N LEU A 361 34.39 4.23 11.59
CA LEU A 361 34.73 4.59 10.21
C LEU A 361 34.46 6.08 9.94
N THR A 362 33.34 6.61 10.41
CA THR A 362 33.03 8.04 10.29
C THR A 362 34.03 8.90 11.07
N THR A 363 34.37 8.48 12.29
CA THR A 363 35.29 9.17 13.20
C THR A 363 36.70 9.28 12.63
N PHE A 364 37.16 8.24 11.94
CA PHE A 364 38.48 8.16 11.34
C PHE A 364 38.46 8.35 9.82
N LYS A 365 37.46 9.09 9.29
CA LYS A 365 37.38 9.54 7.89
C LYS A 365 37.50 8.41 6.86
N GLY A 366 36.97 7.23 7.18
CA GLY A 366 36.97 6.05 6.33
C GLY A 366 38.23 5.17 6.46
N ASP A 367 39.18 5.50 7.33
CA ASP A 367 40.34 4.64 7.59
C ASP A 367 39.90 3.37 8.36
N VAL A 368 39.89 2.24 7.63
CA VAL A 368 39.48 0.94 8.14
C VAL A 368 40.43 0.43 9.24
N VAL A 369 41.73 0.72 9.14
CA VAL A 369 42.74 0.27 10.10
C VAL A 369 42.51 0.97 11.44
N MET A 370 42.31 2.29 11.40
CA MET A 370 41.97 3.07 12.58
C MET A 370 40.61 2.69 13.16
N ALA A 371 39.60 2.44 12.32
CA ALA A 371 38.28 2.05 12.78
C ALA A 371 38.29 0.69 13.49
N LEU A 372 38.99 -0.31 12.96
CA LEU A 372 39.16 -1.62 13.61
C LEU A 372 39.93 -1.51 14.93
N ALA A 373 41.00 -0.72 14.95
CA ALA A 373 41.74 -0.47 16.19
C ALA A 373 40.86 0.22 17.24
N ALA A 374 40.00 1.14 16.82
CA ALA A 374 39.09 1.86 17.70
C ALA A 374 37.91 1.00 18.16
N TYR A 375 37.49 0.01 17.37
CA TYR A 375 36.50 -0.97 17.78
C TYR A 375 37.01 -1.78 18.97
N ASN A 376 38.25 -2.26 18.91
CA ASN A 376 38.87 -3.08 19.95
C ASN A 376 39.37 -2.26 21.17
N ALA A 377 40.11 -1.17 20.94
CA ALA A 377 40.77 -0.40 22.00
C ALA A 377 40.02 0.88 22.41
N GLY A 378 38.92 1.19 21.72
CA GLY A 378 38.21 2.47 21.84
C GLY A 378 38.86 3.61 21.04
N PRO A 379 38.07 4.60 20.58
CA PRO A 379 38.58 5.78 19.88
C PRO A 379 39.46 6.66 20.80
N GLY A 380 39.13 6.70 22.09
CA GLY A 380 39.90 7.38 23.13
C GLY A 380 40.05 8.89 22.93
N SER A 381 41.07 9.46 23.57
CA SER A 381 41.35 10.89 23.54
C SER A 381 42.86 11.14 23.56
N GLU A 382 43.29 12.12 22.77
CA GLU A 382 44.65 12.64 22.79
C GLU A 382 45.04 13.12 24.20
N LYS A 383 44.16 13.84 24.89
CA LYS A 383 44.43 14.40 26.23
C LYS A 383 44.64 13.33 27.31
N SER A 384 43.93 12.22 27.23
CA SER A 384 44.08 11.12 28.18
C SER A 384 45.19 10.14 27.79
N GLY A 385 45.73 10.27 26.57
CA GLY A 385 46.69 9.34 26.01
C GLY A 385 46.12 7.92 25.84
N LYS A 386 44.80 7.70 25.84
CA LYS A 386 44.22 6.36 25.70
C LYS A 386 43.53 6.18 24.34
N GLY A 387 43.36 4.92 23.94
CA GLY A 387 42.73 4.54 22.67
C GLY A 387 43.53 4.97 21.44
N VAL A 388 42.90 4.90 20.27
CA VAL A 388 43.53 5.20 18.98
C VAL A 388 44.05 6.63 18.89
N ARG A 389 43.27 7.63 19.34
CA ARG A 389 43.72 9.03 19.33
C ARG A 389 44.92 9.29 20.24
N GLY A 390 44.99 8.61 21.38
CA GLY A 390 46.16 8.68 22.27
C GLY A 390 47.41 8.03 21.66
N ALA A 391 47.24 6.92 20.93
CA ALA A 391 48.34 6.27 20.22
C ALA A 391 48.88 7.15 19.08
N ILE A 392 47.99 7.77 18.29
CA ILE A 392 48.36 8.74 17.25
C ILE A 392 49.14 9.91 17.86
N ALA A 393 48.66 10.50 18.95
CA ALA A 393 49.34 11.62 19.59
C ALA A 393 50.76 11.27 20.07
N ARG A 394 50.93 10.10 20.69
CA ARG A 394 52.27 9.61 21.10
C ARG A 394 53.19 9.38 19.91
N ALA A 395 52.68 8.78 18.85
CA ALA A 395 53.46 8.50 17.64
C ALA A 395 53.90 9.80 16.95
N THR A 396 53.01 10.79 16.87
CA THR A 396 53.32 12.14 16.39
C THR A 396 54.39 12.82 17.26
N GLN A 397 54.29 12.72 18.59
CA GLN A 397 55.31 13.26 19.50
C GLN A 397 56.68 12.58 19.35
N ALA A 398 56.68 11.30 19.00
CA ALA A 398 57.90 10.54 18.71
C ALA A 398 58.45 10.78 17.29
N GLY A 399 57.78 11.60 16.45
CA GLY A 399 58.18 11.89 15.07
C GLY A 399 57.82 10.78 14.06
N GLU A 400 56.94 9.84 14.43
CA GLU A 400 56.57 8.68 13.61
C GLU A 400 55.02 8.57 13.44
N PRO A 401 54.32 9.59 12.92
CA PRO A 401 52.86 9.60 12.85
C PRO A 401 52.27 8.43 12.06
N GLU A 402 52.98 7.96 11.02
CA GLU A 402 52.57 6.80 10.21
C GLU A 402 52.66 5.45 10.98
N ASN A 403 53.46 5.39 12.05
CA ASN A 403 53.68 4.18 12.84
C ASN A 403 52.75 4.11 14.07
N TRP A 404 51.67 4.89 14.10
CA TRP A 404 50.77 5.01 15.25
C TRP A 404 50.20 3.68 15.77
N LEU A 405 49.99 2.70 14.89
CA LEU A 405 49.46 1.39 15.29
C LEU A 405 50.41 0.67 16.26
N SER A 406 51.73 0.85 16.13
CA SER A 406 52.73 0.27 17.05
C SER A 406 52.64 0.83 18.48
N TYR A 407 52.01 2.00 18.65
CA TYR A 407 51.76 2.66 19.94
C TYR A 407 50.43 2.24 20.58
N THR A 408 49.68 1.33 19.96
CA THR A 408 48.50 0.66 20.55
C THR A 408 48.92 -0.63 21.30
N PRO A 409 48.10 -1.16 22.23
CA PRO A 409 48.39 -2.44 22.89
C PRO A 409 48.66 -3.56 21.89
N LYS A 410 49.50 -4.53 22.28
CA LYS A 410 49.88 -5.62 21.37
C LYS A 410 48.68 -6.45 20.90
N GLU A 411 47.68 -6.60 21.76
CA GLU A 411 46.40 -7.22 21.45
C GLU A 411 45.71 -6.52 20.26
N THR A 412 45.60 -5.19 20.30
CA THR A 412 44.99 -4.38 19.24
C THR A 412 45.77 -4.46 17.92
N GLN A 413 47.11 -4.45 17.98
CA GLN A 413 47.94 -4.64 16.78
C GLN A 413 47.67 -6.01 16.12
N ASN A 414 47.63 -7.07 16.93
CA ASN A 414 47.39 -8.43 16.45
C ASN A 414 45.95 -8.59 15.94
N TYR A 415 44.98 -7.97 16.62
CA TYR A 415 43.57 -7.95 16.24
C TYR A 415 43.38 -7.35 14.85
N VAL A 416 43.91 -6.15 14.61
CA VAL A 416 43.84 -5.47 13.31
C VAL A 416 44.54 -6.30 12.23
N ALA A 417 45.75 -6.81 12.50
CA ALA A 417 46.48 -7.64 11.55
C ALA A 417 45.73 -8.94 11.20
N SER A 418 45.08 -9.58 12.17
CA SER A 418 44.29 -10.80 11.98
C SER A 418 43.06 -10.54 11.09
N ILE A 419 42.31 -9.47 11.38
CA ILE A 419 41.14 -9.10 10.59
C ILE A 419 41.54 -8.73 9.17
N LEU A 420 42.58 -7.89 8.98
CA LEU A 420 43.05 -7.53 7.64
C LEU A 420 43.58 -8.73 6.86
N LYS A 421 44.22 -9.70 7.53
CA LYS A 421 44.64 -10.97 6.91
C LYS A 421 43.43 -11.78 6.46
N ASN A 422 42.37 -11.85 7.27
CA ASN A 422 41.14 -12.55 6.92
C ASN A 422 40.39 -11.85 5.79
N VAL A 423 40.28 -10.52 5.82
CA VAL A 423 39.76 -9.70 4.72
C VAL A 423 40.56 -9.93 3.44
N ASN A 424 41.90 -9.91 3.49
CA ASN A 424 42.72 -10.13 2.30
C ASN A 424 42.64 -11.58 1.78
N LYS A 425 42.44 -12.57 2.66
CA LYS A 425 42.14 -13.95 2.28
C LYS A 425 40.76 -14.07 1.62
N GLN A 426 39.77 -13.31 2.09
CA GLN A 426 38.45 -13.18 1.47
C GLN A 426 38.57 -12.51 0.09
N LYS A 427 39.31 -11.39 -0.05
CA LYS A 427 39.63 -10.73 -1.34
C LYS A 427 40.20 -11.68 -2.38
N LYS A 428 41.21 -12.49 -2.02
CA LYS A 428 41.81 -13.48 -2.95
C LYS A 428 40.80 -14.53 -3.40
N ARG A 429 39.86 -14.93 -2.54
CA ARG A 429 38.75 -15.81 -2.93
C ARG A 429 37.72 -15.08 -3.82
N THR A 430 37.46 -13.78 -3.60
CA THR A 430 36.56 -12.96 -4.45
C THR A 430 37.01 -12.86 -5.89
N TYR A 431 38.31 -12.62 -6.11
CA TYR A 431 38.86 -12.49 -7.46
C TYR A 431 38.84 -13.83 -8.22
N GLU A 432 38.53 -14.94 -7.54
CA GLU A 432 38.41 -16.30 -8.09
C GLU A 432 36.99 -16.91 -7.95
N LEU A 433 36.01 -16.21 -7.35
CA LEU A 433 34.61 -16.65 -7.26
C LEU A 433 33.80 -15.87 -8.32
N GLY A 434 33.36 -16.46 -9.42
CA GLY A 434 32.48 -17.63 -9.49
C GLY A 434 31.11 -17.12 -9.94
N GLU A 435 30.46 -17.80 -10.89
CA GLU A 435 29.16 -17.41 -11.43
C GLU A 435 28.12 -17.15 -10.32
N MET A 436 27.14 -16.28 -10.61
CA MET A 436 26.02 -16.06 -9.68
C MET A 436 25.39 -17.40 -9.31
N PRO A 437 25.21 -17.72 -8.02
CA PRO A 437 24.51 -18.94 -7.64
C PRO A 437 23.16 -18.95 -8.32
N SER A 438 22.83 -20.08 -8.94
CA SER A 438 21.58 -20.26 -9.64
C SER A 438 20.39 -20.11 -8.69
N LEU A 439 19.24 -19.77 -9.24
CA LEU A 439 17.98 -19.76 -8.48
C LEU A 439 17.77 -21.07 -7.71
N GLU A 440 18.17 -22.20 -8.29
CA GLU A 440 18.03 -23.52 -7.68
C GLU A 440 18.96 -23.73 -6.48
N GLU A 441 20.16 -23.13 -6.48
CA GLU A 441 21.04 -23.14 -5.30
C GLU A 441 20.48 -22.29 -4.16
N PHE A 442 19.88 -21.13 -4.47
CA PHE A 442 19.18 -20.33 -3.46
C PHE A 442 18.00 -21.09 -2.85
N LYS A 443 17.19 -21.73 -3.70
CA LYS A 443 16.06 -22.56 -3.25
C LYS A 443 16.53 -23.70 -2.37
N ALA A 444 17.56 -24.44 -2.77
CA ALA A 444 18.06 -25.58 -2.02
C ALA A 444 18.46 -25.20 -0.58
N VAL A 445 19.21 -24.11 -0.42
CA VAL A 445 19.62 -23.61 0.91
C VAL A 445 18.42 -23.08 1.71
N ALA A 446 17.54 -22.30 1.08
CA ALA A 446 16.36 -21.76 1.75
C ALA A 446 15.40 -22.87 2.21
N HIS A 447 15.22 -23.93 1.41
CA HIS A 447 14.38 -25.05 1.77
C HIS A 447 14.89 -25.82 2.98
N ASP A 448 16.20 -26.06 3.04
CA ASP A 448 16.89 -26.71 4.16
C ASP A 448 16.73 -25.89 5.46
N LEU A 449 17.04 -24.59 5.40
CA LEU A 449 16.90 -23.67 6.53
C LEU A 449 15.44 -23.55 7.02
N ALA A 450 14.47 -23.54 6.11
CA ALA A 450 13.05 -23.48 6.45
C ALA A 450 12.49 -24.83 6.95
N GLY A 451 13.27 -25.92 6.89
CA GLY A 451 12.80 -27.28 7.13
C GLY A 451 11.66 -27.70 6.19
N SER A 452 11.54 -27.06 5.02
CA SER A 452 10.36 -27.13 4.16
C SER A 452 10.34 -28.36 3.24
N THR A 453 11.44 -29.12 3.15
CA THR A 453 11.60 -30.26 2.22
C THR A 453 10.51 -31.34 2.35
N ARG A 454 9.81 -31.40 3.48
CA ARG A 454 8.70 -32.35 3.72
C ARG A 454 7.31 -31.70 3.84
N TYR A 455 7.20 -30.39 3.64
CA TYR A 455 5.97 -29.62 3.87
C TYR A 455 5.57 -28.83 2.61
N PRO A 456 4.70 -29.37 1.74
CA PRO A 456 4.40 -28.79 0.42
C PRO A 456 3.90 -27.33 0.46
N LYS A 457 3.07 -26.97 1.45
CA LYS A 457 2.60 -25.58 1.62
C LYS A 457 3.78 -24.62 1.89
N ARG A 458 4.69 -25.01 2.80
CA ARG A 458 5.90 -24.24 3.12
C ARG A 458 6.87 -24.15 1.94
N GLN A 459 6.99 -25.21 1.13
CA GLN A 459 7.83 -25.18 -0.09
C GLN A 459 7.39 -24.09 -1.05
N ALA A 460 6.09 -24.02 -1.34
CA ALA A 460 5.55 -23.01 -2.26
C ALA A 460 5.81 -21.57 -1.75
N ILE A 461 5.74 -21.35 -0.44
CA ILE A 461 6.07 -20.06 0.19
C ILE A 461 7.56 -19.73 -0.02
N VAL A 462 8.46 -20.67 0.32
CA VAL A 462 9.91 -20.51 0.14
C VAL A 462 10.25 -20.22 -1.33
N ASP A 463 9.71 -20.99 -2.27
CA ASP A 463 9.96 -20.81 -3.70
C ASP A 463 9.59 -19.40 -4.18
N ASN A 464 8.41 -18.92 -3.79
CA ASN A 464 7.94 -17.59 -4.15
C ASN A 464 8.84 -16.48 -3.59
N LEU A 465 9.18 -16.59 -2.29
CA LEU A 465 10.04 -15.64 -1.60
C LEU A 465 11.45 -15.60 -2.20
N VAL A 466 12.06 -16.77 -2.45
CA VAL A 466 13.37 -16.87 -3.10
C VAL A 466 13.32 -16.25 -4.48
N GLN A 467 12.32 -16.57 -5.30
CA GLN A 467 12.21 -16.03 -6.65
C GLN A 467 12.08 -14.50 -6.64
N LYS A 468 11.29 -13.93 -5.72
CA LYS A 468 11.13 -12.49 -5.56
C LYS A 468 12.47 -11.84 -5.16
N GLN A 469 13.11 -12.36 -4.12
CA GLN A 469 14.37 -11.84 -3.60
C GLN A 469 15.53 -11.98 -4.61
N TYR A 470 15.54 -13.06 -5.40
CA TYR A 470 16.54 -13.30 -6.43
C TYR A 470 16.49 -12.25 -7.55
N ARG A 471 15.28 -11.83 -7.96
CA ARG A 471 15.11 -10.74 -8.94
C ARG A 471 15.63 -9.40 -8.39
N VAL A 472 15.36 -9.11 -7.12
CA VAL A 472 15.89 -7.91 -6.45
C VAL A 472 17.42 -7.95 -6.44
N TYR A 473 18.00 -9.08 -6.04
CA TYR A 473 19.45 -9.26 -5.98
C TYR A 473 20.13 -9.15 -7.37
N GLN A 474 19.50 -9.69 -8.42
CA GLN A 474 19.95 -9.50 -9.81
C GLN A 474 20.00 -8.02 -10.19
N GLN A 475 18.97 -7.26 -9.84
CA GLN A 475 18.90 -5.83 -10.15
C GLN A 475 19.95 -5.03 -9.37
N GLU A 476 20.08 -5.26 -8.06
CA GLU A 476 21.10 -4.62 -7.22
C GLU A 476 22.51 -4.80 -7.79
N ARG A 477 22.83 -6.01 -8.26
CA ARG A 477 24.12 -6.30 -8.88
C ARG A 477 24.34 -5.55 -10.18
N LYS A 478 23.31 -5.47 -11.04
CA LYS A 478 23.38 -4.70 -12.30
C LYS A 478 23.61 -3.22 -12.01
N ASP A 479 22.91 -2.67 -11.03
CA ASP A 479 23.04 -1.26 -10.63
C ASP A 479 24.43 -0.97 -10.03
N GLU A 480 24.99 -1.91 -9.25
CA GLU A 480 26.35 -1.80 -8.70
C GLU A 480 27.41 -1.86 -9.80
N GLU A 481 27.28 -2.80 -10.74
CA GLU A 481 28.18 -2.89 -11.91
C GLU A 481 28.10 -1.61 -12.75
N GLU A 482 26.90 -1.11 -13.02
CA GLU A 482 26.67 0.13 -13.78
C GLU A 482 27.40 1.32 -13.13
N LYS A 483 27.21 1.51 -11.82
CA LYS A 483 27.88 2.57 -11.06
C LYS A 483 29.41 2.42 -11.10
N ARG A 484 29.91 1.20 -10.97
CA ARG A 484 31.34 0.88 -11.01
C ARG A 484 31.93 1.19 -12.38
N MET A 485 31.28 0.74 -13.44
CA MET A 485 31.74 0.94 -14.82
C MET A 485 31.69 2.41 -15.22
N LYS A 486 30.68 3.16 -14.79
CA LYS A 486 30.65 4.62 -14.98
C LYS A 486 31.87 5.31 -14.37
N ALA A 487 32.28 4.93 -13.15
CA ALA A 487 33.47 5.47 -12.51
C ALA A 487 34.77 5.09 -13.26
N VAL A 488 34.84 3.87 -13.81
CA VAL A 488 35.95 3.45 -14.68
C VAL A 488 36.02 4.34 -15.92
N TYR A 489 34.91 4.55 -16.64
CA TYR A 489 34.88 5.40 -17.83
C TYR A 489 35.33 6.84 -17.53
N GLN A 490 34.84 7.43 -16.45
CA GLN A 490 35.25 8.76 -16.01
C GLN A 490 36.75 8.84 -15.70
N SER A 491 37.30 7.80 -15.07
CA SER A 491 38.73 7.71 -14.80
C SER A 491 39.53 7.61 -16.10
N VAL A 492 39.06 6.86 -17.09
CA VAL A 492 39.76 6.79 -18.39
C VAL A 492 39.78 8.16 -19.08
N GLU A 493 38.69 8.92 -19.01
CA GLU A 493 38.65 10.30 -19.54
C GLU A 493 39.62 11.24 -18.79
N GLU A 494 39.78 11.07 -17.47
CA GLU A 494 40.69 11.86 -16.64
C GLU A 494 42.18 11.54 -16.89
N TYR A 495 42.54 10.26 -16.91
CA TYR A 495 43.93 9.80 -17.04
C TYR A 495 44.38 9.62 -18.50
N GLY A 496 43.45 9.79 -19.45
CA GLY A 496 43.67 9.78 -20.90
C GLY A 496 43.97 8.40 -21.49
N SER A 497 44.59 7.48 -20.76
CA SER A 497 44.84 6.12 -21.25
C SER A 497 44.66 5.02 -20.21
N PHE A 498 44.30 3.81 -20.65
CA PHE A 498 44.22 2.62 -19.80
C PHE A 498 45.55 2.35 -19.07
N ALA A 499 46.69 2.57 -19.73
CA ALA A 499 48.02 2.37 -19.16
C ALA A 499 48.34 3.35 -18.01
N ASN A 500 47.65 4.48 -17.96
CA ASN A 500 47.83 5.51 -16.93
C ASN A 500 46.85 5.36 -15.74
N LEU A 501 45.94 4.39 -15.78
CA LEU A 501 44.94 4.22 -14.73
C LEU A 501 45.60 3.77 -13.41
N PRO A 502 45.19 4.33 -12.26
CA PRO A 502 45.58 3.81 -10.95
C PRO A 502 45.19 2.33 -10.81
N ALA A 503 46.00 1.57 -10.08
CA ALA A 503 45.78 0.14 -9.86
C ALA A 503 44.40 -0.13 -9.23
N GLU A 504 43.93 0.78 -8.38
CA GLU A 504 42.61 0.74 -7.76
C GLU A 504 41.49 0.74 -8.80
N VAL A 505 41.61 1.57 -9.84
CA VAL A 505 40.61 1.66 -10.92
C VAL A 505 40.70 0.44 -11.83
N VAL A 506 41.90 -0.02 -12.18
CA VAL A 506 42.09 -1.25 -12.97
C VAL A 506 41.46 -2.46 -12.28
N ASN A 507 41.56 -2.51 -10.95
CA ASN A 507 40.96 -3.57 -10.14
C ASN A 507 39.42 -3.51 -10.07
N LEU A 508 38.79 -2.39 -10.44
CA LEU A 508 37.32 -2.30 -10.54
C LEU A 508 36.79 -2.91 -11.83
N ILE A 509 37.62 -3.09 -12.86
CA ILE A 509 37.20 -3.54 -14.19
C ILE A 509 36.95 -5.05 -14.18
N PRO A 510 35.72 -5.51 -14.49
CA PRO A 510 35.44 -6.93 -14.67
C PRO A 510 36.38 -7.56 -15.71
N PRO A 511 36.93 -8.77 -15.48
CA PRO A 511 37.89 -9.38 -16.40
C PRO A 511 37.39 -9.43 -17.86
N GLY A 512 36.12 -9.77 -18.07
CA GLY A 512 35.50 -9.84 -19.40
C GLY A 512 35.26 -8.49 -20.09
N ARG A 513 35.43 -7.37 -19.39
CA ARG A 513 35.22 -6.00 -19.93
C ARG A 513 36.53 -5.22 -20.08
N ARG A 514 37.69 -5.81 -19.80
CA ARG A 514 38.99 -5.10 -19.93
C ARG A 514 39.25 -4.62 -21.35
N ASP A 515 39.02 -5.48 -22.33
CA ASP A 515 39.24 -5.14 -23.75
C ASP A 515 38.31 -4.01 -24.23
N GLU A 516 37.10 -3.93 -23.67
CA GLU A 516 36.17 -2.82 -23.93
C GLU A 516 36.76 -1.49 -23.44
N ILE A 517 37.31 -1.46 -22.22
CA ILE A 517 37.92 -0.25 -21.65
C ILE A 517 39.19 0.15 -22.40
N ILE A 518 40.01 -0.83 -22.83
CA ILE A 518 41.20 -0.56 -23.66
C ILE A 518 40.78 0.10 -24.98
N ARG A 519 39.79 -0.46 -25.69
CA ARG A 519 39.28 0.12 -26.93
C ARG A 519 38.70 1.51 -26.74
N TYR A 520 37.93 1.72 -25.67
CA TYR A 520 37.40 3.04 -25.32
C TYR A 520 38.51 4.06 -25.08
N SER A 521 39.55 3.68 -24.32
CA SER A 521 40.72 4.50 -24.09
C SER A 521 41.46 4.87 -25.39
N ASP A 522 41.63 3.91 -26.31
CA ASP A 522 42.29 4.16 -27.59
C ASP A 522 41.49 5.15 -28.46
N ALA A 523 40.17 4.98 -28.49
CA ALA A 523 39.25 5.83 -29.24
C ALA A 523 39.26 7.29 -28.75
N LEU A 524 39.41 7.52 -27.45
CA LEU A 524 39.54 8.89 -26.91
C LEU A 524 40.79 9.62 -27.43
N ASN A 525 41.90 8.91 -27.57
CA ASN A 525 43.18 9.51 -27.98
C ASN A 525 43.31 9.65 -29.50
N LYS A 526 42.88 8.64 -30.25
CA LYS A 526 43.05 8.59 -31.71
C LYS A 526 41.88 9.25 -32.45
N GLY A 527 40.74 9.39 -31.78
CA GLY A 527 39.47 9.71 -32.41
C GLY A 527 38.93 8.51 -33.16
N VAL A 528 37.61 8.41 -33.21
CA VAL A 528 36.90 7.52 -34.14
C VAL A 528 36.44 8.38 -35.29
N THR A 529 36.93 8.09 -36.49
CA THR A 529 36.57 8.86 -37.69
C THR A 529 35.28 8.34 -38.31
N GLU A 530 35.02 7.02 -38.22
CA GLU A 530 33.84 6.39 -38.81
C GLU A 530 33.08 5.57 -37.77
N SER A 531 31.76 5.73 -37.74
CA SER A 531 30.89 4.93 -36.90
C SER A 531 30.71 3.52 -37.45
N ASP A 532 30.84 2.53 -36.57
CA ASP A 532 30.45 1.15 -36.83
C ASP A 532 28.99 1.09 -37.26
N ALA A 533 28.74 0.61 -38.48
CA ALA A 533 27.42 0.65 -39.11
C ALA A 533 26.36 -0.12 -38.31
N GLU A 534 26.72 -1.27 -37.72
CA GLU A 534 25.82 -2.05 -36.88
C GLU A 534 25.44 -1.28 -35.61
N THR A 535 26.42 -0.73 -34.90
CA THR A 535 26.19 0.07 -33.68
C THR A 535 25.35 1.30 -33.97
N TYR A 536 25.67 2.03 -35.06
CA TYR A 536 24.89 3.19 -35.49
C TYR A 536 23.42 2.81 -35.73
N LEU A 537 23.16 1.77 -36.54
CA LEU A 537 21.80 1.34 -36.86
C LEU A 537 21.03 0.86 -35.64
N LYS A 538 21.66 0.14 -34.71
CA LYS A 538 21.02 -0.24 -33.44
C LYS A 538 20.59 0.99 -32.63
N LEU A 539 21.43 2.01 -32.55
CA LEU A 539 21.13 3.25 -31.83
C LEU A 539 20.08 4.12 -32.52
N THR A 540 19.78 3.87 -33.80
CA THR A 540 18.65 4.55 -34.47
C THR A 540 17.29 4.09 -33.94
N ASP A 541 17.19 2.87 -33.41
CA ASP A 541 16.01 2.34 -32.74
C ASP A 541 15.86 2.95 -31.34
N ASP A 542 14.74 3.63 -31.11
CA ASP A 542 14.49 4.36 -29.87
C ASP A 542 14.30 3.44 -28.64
N ALA A 543 13.76 2.24 -28.82
CA ALA A 543 13.60 1.28 -27.74
C ALA A 543 14.97 0.73 -27.31
N TYR A 544 15.82 0.41 -28.28
CA TYR A 544 17.20 0.01 -28.01
C TYR A 544 17.98 1.15 -27.33
N LEU A 545 17.98 2.35 -27.90
CA LEU A 545 18.74 3.51 -27.38
C LEU A 545 18.43 3.83 -25.90
N LYS A 546 17.17 3.61 -25.48
CA LYS A 546 16.69 3.79 -24.09
C LYS A 546 16.99 2.60 -23.18
N SER A 547 17.03 1.39 -23.74
CA SER A 547 17.35 0.18 -22.98
C SER A 547 18.83 0.08 -22.59
N VAL A 548 19.71 0.72 -23.38
CA VAL A 548 21.15 0.74 -23.13
C VAL A 548 21.45 1.60 -21.90
N SER A 549 22.11 1.02 -20.89
CA SER A 549 22.55 1.71 -19.68
C SER A 549 23.54 2.85 -19.97
N GLU A 550 23.88 3.67 -18.98
CA GLU A 550 24.81 4.78 -19.20
C GLU A 550 26.24 4.28 -19.44
N SER A 551 26.70 3.28 -18.67
CA SER A 551 28.04 2.71 -18.86
C SER A 551 28.16 1.97 -20.20
N GLU A 552 27.13 1.23 -20.62
CA GLU A 552 27.12 0.61 -21.94
C GLU A 552 27.19 1.66 -23.05
N PHE A 553 26.43 2.76 -22.93
CA PHE A 553 26.46 3.84 -23.93
C PHE A 553 27.80 4.56 -23.99
N LEU A 554 28.45 4.79 -22.85
CA LEU A 554 29.82 5.31 -22.81
C LEU A 554 30.78 4.38 -23.57
N GLY A 555 30.69 3.07 -23.35
CA GLY A 555 31.49 2.08 -24.08
C GLY A 555 31.32 2.14 -25.60
N LEU A 556 30.16 2.53 -26.10
CA LEU A 556 29.91 2.70 -27.54
C LEU A 556 30.67 3.86 -28.17
N LYS A 557 31.26 4.78 -27.39
CA LYS A 557 32.15 5.84 -27.90
C LYS A 557 33.34 5.27 -28.68
N ALA A 558 33.78 4.06 -28.34
CA ALA A 558 34.84 3.37 -29.07
C ALA A 558 34.46 2.96 -30.50
N LYS A 559 33.17 3.04 -30.85
CA LYS A 559 32.59 2.56 -32.11
C LYS A 559 31.87 3.65 -32.90
N LEU A 560 31.83 4.88 -32.40
CA LEU A 560 31.06 5.96 -33.00
C LEU A 560 31.95 7.15 -33.27
N ALA A 561 31.81 7.72 -34.46
CA ALA A 561 32.35 9.04 -34.75
C ALA A 561 31.80 10.06 -33.74
N ASP A 562 32.60 11.08 -33.41
CA ASP A 562 32.27 12.06 -32.37
C ASP A 562 30.95 12.80 -32.65
N SER A 563 30.64 13.06 -33.92
CA SER A 563 29.37 13.64 -34.39
C SER A 563 28.17 12.74 -34.07
N ASP A 564 28.25 11.45 -34.44
CA ASP A 564 27.20 10.46 -34.19
C ASP A 564 27.03 10.18 -32.69
N TRP A 565 28.13 10.08 -31.94
CA TRP A 565 28.08 9.94 -30.49
C TRP A 565 27.31 11.12 -29.87
N LYS A 566 27.67 12.36 -30.23
CA LYS A 566 27.02 13.58 -29.70
C LYS A 566 25.55 13.61 -30.07
N TYR A 567 25.21 13.20 -31.29
CA TYR A 567 23.85 13.08 -31.76
C TYR A 567 23.02 12.10 -30.90
N PHE A 568 23.51 10.87 -30.67
CA PHE A 568 22.79 9.89 -29.85
C PHE A 568 22.76 10.26 -28.36
N ALA A 569 23.81 10.89 -27.85
CA ALA A 569 23.86 11.37 -26.47
C ALA A 569 22.86 12.50 -26.22
N LYS A 570 22.66 13.38 -27.22
CA LYS A 570 21.60 14.39 -27.19
C LYS A 570 20.22 13.72 -27.22
N ARG A 571 19.99 12.79 -28.15
CA ARG A 571 18.72 12.04 -28.27
C ARG A 571 18.32 11.32 -26.98
N ARG A 572 19.29 10.70 -26.27
CA ARG A 572 19.04 10.03 -24.98
C ARG A 572 18.49 10.97 -23.89
N LYS A 573 18.81 12.26 -23.96
CA LYS A 573 18.39 13.28 -22.99
C LYS A 573 17.07 13.95 -23.35
N GLU A 574 16.62 13.82 -24.60
CA GLU A 574 15.36 14.37 -25.07
C GLU A 574 14.22 13.39 -24.72
N GLY A 575 13.31 13.79 -23.82
CA GLY A 575 12.18 12.94 -23.40
C GLY A 575 11.16 12.67 -24.52
N GLU A 576 10.42 11.55 -24.39
CA GLU A 576 9.32 11.18 -25.30
C GLU A 576 8.13 12.12 -25.19
N GLY A 577 7.52 12.43 -26.33
CA GLY A 577 6.23 13.12 -26.43
C GLY A 577 6.10 13.87 -27.75
N PRO A 578 4.86 14.15 -28.21
CA PRO A 578 4.60 14.94 -29.40
C PRO A 578 5.02 16.39 -29.13
N SER A 579 6.30 16.65 -29.34
CA SER A 579 6.85 17.99 -29.32
C SER A 579 6.93 18.42 -30.76
N ARG A 580 6.09 19.39 -31.15
CA ARG A 580 6.10 20.02 -32.48
C ARG A 580 7.34 20.88 -32.72
N SER A 581 8.37 20.68 -31.91
CA SER A 581 9.57 21.47 -31.93
C SER A 581 10.38 21.13 -33.19
N PRO A 582 10.81 22.13 -33.97
CA PRO A 582 11.53 21.89 -35.22
C PRO A 582 12.85 21.13 -35.05
N ASP A 583 13.40 21.09 -33.84
CA ASP A 583 14.66 20.45 -33.47
C ASP A 583 14.52 18.96 -33.07
N LYS A 584 13.32 18.38 -33.13
CA LYS A 584 13.07 16.96 -32.80
C LYS A 584 12.63 16.15 -34.02
N LEU A 585 13.27 15.01 -34.26
CA LEU A 585 12.90 14.07 -35.35
C LEU A 585 11.81 13.09 -34.90
N ASP A 586 10.88 12.75 -35.81
CA ASP A 586 10.03 11.55 -35.66
C ASP A 586 10.77 10.32 -36.21
N HIS A 587 11.69 9.79 -35.40
CA HIS A 587 12.55 8.68 -35.79
C HIS A 587 11.76 7.42 -36.18
N SER A 588 10.64 7.16 -35.51
CA SER A 588 9.80 5.99 -35.80
C SER A 588 9.19 6.06 -37.21
N ALA A 589 8.64 7.22 -37.59
CA ALA A 589 8.09 7.44 -38.92
C ALA A 589 9.17 7.43 -40.02
N ILE A 590 10.34 8.03 -39.73
CA ILE A 590 11.49 8.03 -40.64
C ILE A 590 11.98 6.60 -40.86
N GLN A 591 12.21 5.84 -39.79
CA GLN A 591 12.76 4.49 -39.85
C GLN A 591 11.81 3.52 -40.56
N ALA A 592 10.51 3.57 -40.25
CA ALA A 592 9.50 2.73 -40.92
C ALA A 592 9.44 3.03 -42.43
N THR A 593 9.37 4.31 -42.79
CA THR A 593 9.30 4.74 -44.20
C THR A 593 10.58 4.38 -44.95
N LEU A 594 11.74 4.65 -44.36
CA LEU A 594 13.03 4.36 -44.95
C LEU A 594 13.25 2.86 -45.12
N THR A 595 12.90 2.06 -44.11
CA THR A 595 13.01 0.60 -44.16
C THR A 595 12.19 0.04 -45.31
N ASN A 596 10.91 0.43 -45.43
CA ASN A 596 10.05 0.02 -46.53
C ASN A 596 10.64 0.41 -47.89
N ARG A 597 11.21 1.62 -47.99
CA ARG A 597 11.83 2.10 -49.23
C ARG A 597 13.07 1.30 -49.61
N LEU A 598 13.99 1.06 -48.67
CA LEU A 598 15.20 0.27 -48.89
C LEU A 598 14.86 -1.17 -49.30
N GLN A 599 13.90 -1.80 -48.60
CA GLN A 599 13.43 -3.14 -48.93
C GLN A 599 12.79 -3.21 -50.32
N SER A 600 12.03 -2.18 -50.73
CA SER A 600 11.47 -2.10 -52.09
C SER A 600 12.54 -2.04 -53.20
N LEU A 601 13.77 -1.67 -52.86
CA LEU A 601 14.93 -1.63 -53.76
C LEU A 601 15.78 -2.90 -53.64
N GLY A 602 15.35 -3.89 -52.86
CA GLY A 602 16.06 -5.15 -52.64
C GLY A 602 17.23 -5.05 -51.65
N ILE A 603 17.36 -3.94 -50.91
CA ILE A 603 18.44 -3.73 -49.93
C ILE A 603 18.04 -4.36 -48.60
N ASN A 604 18.95 -5.16 -48.02
CA ASN A 604 18.70 -5.81 -46.74
C ASN A 604 18.92 -4.84 -45.57
N THR A 605 17.85 -4.54 -44.84
CA THR A 605 17.87 -3.60 -43.70
C THR A 605 18.16 -4.26 -42.35
N SER A 606 18.45 -5.56 -42.32
CA SER A 606 18.76 -6.30 -41.09
C SER A 606 20.12 -5.89 -40.52
N SER A 607 20.18 -5.62 -39.21
CA SER A 607 21.37 -5.24 -38.44
C SER A 607 22.32 -6.41 -38.09
N SER A 608 22.43 -7.43 -38.96
CA SER A 608 23.24 -8.63 -38.72
C SER A 608 24.68 -8.48 -39.21
N PRO A 609 25.71 -8.93 -38.46
CA PRO A 609 27.15 -8.76 -38.81
C PRO A 609 27.60 -9.33 -40.17
N LYS A 610 26.79 -10.17 -40.81
CA LYS A 610 27.09 -10.80 -42.12
C LYS A 610 26.44 -10.06 -43.30
N ASN A 611 25.78 -8.94 -43.05
CA ASN A 611 25.06 -8.20 -44.08
C ASN A 611 25.99 -7.21 -44.81
N SER A 612 26.21 -7.44 -46.10
CA SER A 612 27.03 -6.57 -46.96
C SER A 612 26.45 -5.16 -47.16
N ASP A 613 25.16 -4.96 -46.85
CA ASP A 613 24.48 -3.69 -47.08
C ASP A 613 24.51 -2.74 -45.87
N LEU A 614 25.08 -3.16 -44.73
CA LEU A 614 25.02 -2.41 -43.47
C LEU A 614 25.54 -0.98 -43.59
N GLU A 615 26.70 -0.80 -44.20
CA GLU A 615 27.33 0.52 -44.38
C GLU A 615 26.45 1.42 -45.24
N THR A 616 25.87 0.86 -46.32
CA THR A 616 24.94 1.58 -47.19
C THR A 616 23.66 1.98 -46.46
N VAL A 617 23.09 1.08 -45.65
CA VAL A 617 21.88 1.38 -44.86
C VAL A 617 22.18 2.42 -43.78
N ALA A 618 23.31 2.33 -43.08
CA ALA A 618 23.74 3.30 -42.07
C ALA A 618 23.95 4.70 -42.68
N ARG A 619 24.68 4.77 -43.80
CA ARG A 619 24.91 6.01 -44.56
C ARG A 619 23.61 6.66 -45.00
N ILE A 620 22.72 5.91 -45.66
CA ILE A 620 21.44 6.46 -46.13
C ILE A 620 20.58 6.91 -44.95
N THR A 621 20.57 6.14 -43.85
CA THR A 621 19.84 6.52 -42.63
C THR A 621 20.34 7.84 -42.06
N ARG A 622 21.67 8.05 -42.03
CA ARG A 622 22.27 9.32 -41.60
C ARG A 622 21.82 10.49 -42.47
N ILE A 623 21.94 10.35 -43.79
CA ILE A 623 21.55 11.39 -44.76
C ILE A 623 20.06 11.73 -44.63
N VAL A 624 19.20 10.73 -44.53
CA VAL A 624 17.76 10.95 -44.38
C VAL A 624 17.46 11.68 -43.08
N ASN A 625 18.05 11.27 -41.95
CA ASN A 625 17.87 11.95 -40.67
C ASN A 625 18.32 13.42 -40.73
N GLU A 626 19.48 13.69 -41.33
CA GLU A 626 20.02 15.04 -41.49
C GLU A 626 19.14 15.92 -42.39
N ARG A 627 18.62 15.38 -43.51
CA ARG A 627 17.74 16.13 -44.40
C ARG A 627 16.38 16.42 -43.80
N VAL A 628 15.81 15.45 -43.08
CA VAL A 628 14.56 15.69 -42.35
C VAL A 628 14.78 16.79 -41.31
N MET A 629 15.89 16.75 -40.55
CA MET A 629 16.23 17.82 -39.60
C MET A 629 16.40 19.18 -40.26
N ALA A 630 17.18 19.25 -41.34
CA ALA A 630 17.42 20.50 -42.07
C ALA A 630 16.10 21.09 -42.57
N GLU A 631 15.21 20.24 -43.10
CA GLU A 631 13.92 20.65 -43.62
C GLU A 631 12.96 21.10 -42.51
N GLN A 632 12.98 20.45 -41.34
CA GLN A 632 12.23 20.89 -40.16
C GLN A 632 12.68 22.27 -39.67
N ILE A 633 14.00 22.47 -39.56
CA ILE A 633 14.60 23.76 -39.17
C ILE A 633 14.22 24.83 -40.18
N ARG A 634 14.34 24.55 -41.48
CA ARG A 634 14.01 25.47 -42.58
C ARG A 634 12.54 25.90 -42.54
N GLN A 635 11.64 24.97 -42.25
CA GLN A 635 10.21 25.25 -42.14
C GLN A 635 9.80 25.74 -40.74
N ASN A 636 10.74 25.79 -39.78
CA ASN A 636 10.49 26.07 -38.38
C ASN A 636 9.29 25.29 -37.81
N LYS A 637 9.16 24.01 -38.21
CA LYS A 637 8.13 23.07 -37.72
C LYS A 637 8.63 21.63 -37.81
N GLN A 638 8.05 20.75 -37.01
CA GLN A 638 8.19 19.30 -37.22
C GLN A 638 7.46 18.87 -38.50
N LEU A 639 8.06 17.99 -39.31
CA LEU A 639 7.46 17.51 -40.55
C LEU A 639 6.37 16.46 -40.26
N SER A 640 5.30 16.49 -41.05
CA SER A 640 4.31 15.40 -41.08
C SER A 640 4.87 14.16 -41.77
N GLU A 641 4.25 12.99 -41.54
CA GLU A 641 4.64 11.73 -42.20
C GLU A 641 4.69 11.84 -43.74
N ARG A 642 3.74 12.57 -44.34
CA ARG A 642 3.74 12.83 -45.79
C ARG A 642 4.92 13.68 -46.24
N GLU A 643 5.32 14.66 -45.44
CA GLU A 643 6.48 15.51 -45.71
C GLU A 643 7.78 14.72 -45.53
N ILE A 644 7.86 13.85 -44.52
CA ILE A 644 8.98 12.90 -44.33
C ILE A 644 9.09 11.96 -45.55
N ILE A 645 7.99 11.38 -46.02
CA ILE A 645 7.96 10.57 -47.25
C ILE A 645 8.48 11.38 -48.45
N SER A 646 8.09 12.65 -48.57
CA SER A 646 8.58 13.53 -49.63
C SER A 646 10.09 13.76 -49.55
N VAL A 647 10.63 14.04 -48.35
CA VAL A 647 12.07 14.18 -48.13
C VAL A 647 12.81 12.90 -48.51
N ILE A 648 12.32 11.72 -48.07
CA ILE A 648 12.91 10.42 -48.41
C ILE A 648 12.86 10.19 -49.92
N ASN A 649 11.73 10.43 -50.58
CA ASN A 649 11.61 10.27 -52.03
C ASN A 649 12.59 11.19 -52.79
N ASN A 650 12.80 12.42 -52.32
CA ASN A 650 13.77 13.35 -52.89
C ASN A 650 15.21 12.85 -52.72
N VAL A 651 15.55 12.30 -51.55
CA VAL A 651 16.86 11.66 -51.29
C VAL A 651 17.12 10.53 -52.30
N PHE A 652 16.16 9.62 -52.49
CA PHE A 652 16.30 8.49 -53.42
C PHE A 652 16.17 8.87 -54.90
N GLY A 653 15.50 9.99 -55.22
CA GLY A 653 15.34 10.50 -56.57
C GLY A 653 16.56 11.26 -57.09
N GLN A 654 17.46 11.66 -56.19
CA GLN A 654 18.63 12.44 -56.54
C GLN A 654 19.68 11.61 -57.29
N GLN A 655 20.15 12.16 -58.41
CA GLN A 655 21.26 11.61 -59.19
C GLN A 655 22.50 12.49 -59.00
N PHE A 656 23.63 11.85 -58.76
CA PHE A 656 24.90 12.52 -58.55
C PHE A 656 25.86 12.20 -59.70
N VAL A 657 26.63 13.20 -60.14
CA VAL A 657 27.57 13.08 -61.26
C VAL A 657 28.96 12.77 -60.73
N PHE A 658 29.49 11.62 -61.13
CA PHE A 658 30.78 11.10 -60.66
C PHE A 658 31.80 11.07 -61.78
N ARG A 659 33.07 11.29 -61.42
CA ARG A 659 34.19 11.29 -62.37
C ARG A 659 35.12 10.13 -62.08
N HIS A 660 35.18 9.18 -62.99
CA HIS A 660 36.07 8.03 -62.91
C HIS A 660 37.51 8.41 -63.25
N THR A 661 38.46 7.61 -62.77
CA THR A 661 39.88 7.66 -63.16
C THR A 661 39.98 7.58 -64.69
N GLY A 662 40.45 8.65 -65.34
CA GLY A 662 40.45 8.80 -66.80
C GLY A 662 39.40 9.76 -67.38
N GLY A 663 38.56 10.39 -66.55
CA GLY A 663 37.71 11.52 -66.95
C GLY A 663 36.30 11.19 -67.45
N ARG A 664 35.88 9.93 -67.41
CA ARG A 664 34.52 9.52 -67.77
C ARG A 664 33.52 9.90 -66.68
N LEU A 665 32.38 10.47 -67.07
CA LEU A 665 31.29 10.83 -66.15
C LEU A 665 30.24 9.71 -66.07
N SER A 666 29.73 9.42 -64.87
CA SER A 666 28.56 8.56 -64.66
C SER A 666 27.56 9.20 -63.71
N LYS A 667 26.28 8.90 -63.89
CA LYS A 667 25.24 9.25 -62.91
C LYS A 667 24.99 8.06 -62.00
N LYS A 668 25.22 8.19 -60.69
CA LYS A 668 24.87 7.15 -59.71
C LYS A 668 23.78 7.65 -58.76
N ARG A 669 23.01 6.72 -58.21
CA ARG A 669 22.03 6.94 -57.13
C ARG A 669 22.72 6.86 -55.78
N ILE A 670 22.04 7.33 -54.72
CA ILE A 670 22.55 7.30 -53.35
C ILE A 670 22.89 5.88 -52.84
N THR A 671 22.26 4.85 -53.40
CA THR A 671 22.47 3.44 -53.07
C THR A 671 23.67 2.80 -53.78
N GLU A 672 24.30 3.50 -54.72
CA GLU A 672 25.34 2.96 -55.64
C GLU A 672 26.72 3.59 -55.37
N PHE A 673 26.89 4.16 -54.18
CA PHE A 673 28.08 4.90 -53.78
C PHE A 673 29.09 3.98 -53.09
N ASP A 674 30.31 3.89 -53.62
CA ASP A 674 31.27 2.86 -53.23
C ASP A 674 32.55 3.41 -52.55
N SER A 675 32.91 4.68 -52.79
CA SER A 675 34.13 5.29 -52.21
C SER A 675 34.16 6.82 -52.35
N VAL A 676 34.83 7.51 -51.43
CA VAL A 676 35.08 8.97 -51.50
C VAL A 676 35.80 9.38 -52.79
N GLY A 677 36.54 8.44 -53.39
CA GLY A 677 37.26 8.64 -54.65
C GLY A 677 36.35 8.90 -55.86
N ASP A 678 35.07 8.53 -55.77
CA ASP A 678 34.10 8.78 -56.84
C ASP A 678 33.74 10.28 -56.95
N ILE A 679 33.85 11.02 -55.85
CA ILE A 679 33.49 12.45 -55.76
C ILE A 679 34.42 13.27 -56.66
N PRO A 680 33.89 14.16 -57.52
CA PRO A 680 34.72 15.06 -58.31
C PRO A 680 35.74 15.80 -57.44
N GLU A 681 37.03 15.69 -57.77
CA GLU A 681 38.14 16.17 -56.94
C GLU A 681 37.98 17.63 -56.48
N ARG A 682 37.41 18.48 -57.34
CA ARG A 682 37.11 19.89 -57.01
C ARG A 682 36.15 20.02 -55.82
N HIS A 683 35.09 19.22 -55.78
CA HIS A 683 34.08 19.23 -54.73
C HIS A 683 34.66 18.62 -53.44
N ARG A 684 35.35 17.48 -53.57
CA ARG A 684 36.03 16.82 -52.46
C ARG A 684 36.99 17.76 -51.73
N LYS A 685 37.86 18.48 -52.47
CA LYS A 685 38.80 19.46 -51.89
C LYS A 685 38.11 20.62 -51.17
N VAL A 686 36.96 21.09 -51.65
CA VAL A 686 36.18 22.15 -50.99
C VAL A 686 35.63 21.67 -49.66
N ILE A 687 35.05 20.46 -49.63
CA ILE A 687 34.50 19.84 -48.42
C ILE A 687 35.62 19.56 -47.40
N GLU A 688 36.70 18.91 -47.82
CA GLU A 688 37.86 18.64 -46.96
C GLU A 688 38.47 19.93 -46.39
N LYS A 689 38.59 20.98 -47.21
CA LYS A 689 39.06 22.29 -46.75
C LYS A 689 38.13 22.88 -45.69
N HIS A 690 36.80 22.76 -45.88
CA HIS A 690 35.84 23.25 -44.90
C HIS A 690 36.00 22.58 -43.53
N PHE A 691 36.16 21.25 -43.50
CA PHE A 691 36.41 20.53 -42.25
C PHE A 691 37.73 20.97 -41.59
N LYS A 692 38.81 21.12 -42.36
CA LYS A 692 40.12 21.61 -41.87
C LYS A 692 40.03 23.02 -41.29
N ASP A 693 39.39 23.95 -42.01
CA ASP A 693 39.23 25.35 -41.58
C ASP A 693 38.41 25.46 -40.27
N LYS A 694 37.54 24.48 -40.00
CA LYS A 694 36.76 24.37 -38.76
C LYS A 694 37.45 23.57 -37.65
N GLY A 695 38.62 23.00 -37.90
CA GLY A 695 39.31 22.12 -36.95
C GLY A 695 38.53 20.85 -36.62
N ILE A 696 37.65 20.41 -37.52
CA ILE A 696 36.83 19.20 -37.36
C ILE A 696 37.62 18.03 -37.93
N ALA A 697 37.88 17.01 -37.12
CA ALA A 697 38.37 15.73 -37.63
C ALA A 697 37.25 15.07 -38.46
N TYR A 698 37.59 14.52 -39.63
CA TYR A 698 36.62 13.99 -40.59
C TYR A 698 37.13 12.70 -41.23
N SER A 699 36.21 11.81 -41.59
CA SER A 699 36.43 10.58 -42.35
C SER A 699 36.14 10.72 -43.83
N ASP A 700 36.46 9.68 -44.61
CA ASP A 700 36.02 9.55 -45.99
C ASP A 700 34.48 9.53 -46.06
N GLU A 701 33.84 8.82 -45.12
CA GLU A 701 32.39 8.78 -44.98
C GLU A 701 31.77 10.15 -44.64
N ASP A 702 32.42 10.99 -43.85
CA ASP A 702 31.95 12.37 -43.58
C ASP A 702 32.01 13.24 -44.84
N VAL A 703 33.03 13.06 -45.67
CA VAL A 703 33.19 13.78 -46.95
C VAL A 703 32.13 13.31 -47.96
N ILE A 704 31.84 12.00 -47.98
CA ILE A 704 30.76 11.41 -48.77
C ILE A 704 29.41 11.98 -48.32
N ASN A 705 29.12 11.95 -47.02
CA ASN A 705 27.87 12.44 -46.46
C ASN A 705 27.68 13.95 -46.74
N ALA A 706 28.72 14.76 -46.55
CA ALA A 706 28.69 16.17 -46.90
C ALA A 706 28.38 16.39 -48.40
N TYR A 707 29.04 15.66 -49.29
CA TYR A 707 28.79 15.76 -50.73
C TYR A 707 27.35 15.36 -51.10
N LEU A 708 26.86 14.28 -50.51
CA LEU A 708 25.50 13.80 -50.74
C LEU A 708 24.44 14.75 -50.15
N ASN A 709 24.74 15.46 -49.06
CA ASN A 709 23.84 16.46 -48.48
C ASN A 709 23.80 17.78 -49.26
N MET A 710 24.93 18.23 -49.82
CA MET A 710 25.01 19.51 -50.56
C MET A 710 24.29 19.47 -51.92
N GLY A 711 24.06 18.29 -52.48
CA GLY A 711 23.42 18.16 -53.80
C GLY A 711 24.04 19.03 -54.90
N PHE A 712 23.22 19.51 -55.84
CA PHE A 712 23.66 20.33 -56.98
C PHE A 712 24.20 21.72 -56.59
N GLU A 713 24.23 22.11 -55.31
CA GLU A 713 24.66 23.45 -54.86
C GLU A 713 26.15 23.74 -55.04
N LEU A 714 26.98 22.71 -55.28
CA LEU A 714 28.42 22.87 -55.57
C LEU A 714 28.75 23.19 -57.04
N GLU A 715 27.75 23.14 -57.94
CA GLU A 715 27.94 23.49 -59.36
C GLU A 715 27.68 24.98 -59.67
N GLN A 716 27.13 25.74 -58.73
CA GLN A 716 27.08 27.21 -58.77
C GLN A 716 28.26 27.79 -57.98
#